data_AF-A0A2D8AEC8-F1
#
_entry.id   AF-A0A2D8AEC8-F1
#
_cell.length_a   1.000
_cell.length_b   1.000
_cell.length_c   1.000
_cell.angle_alpha   90.00
_cell.angle_beta   90.00
_cell.angle_gamma   90.00
#
_symmetry.space_group_name_H-M   'P 1'
#
loop_
_entity.id
_entity.type
_entity.pdbx_description
1 polymer ?
#
loop_
_entity_poly.entity_id
_entity_poly.type
_entity_poly.pdbx_seq_one_letter_code
_entity_poly.pdbx_strand_id
1 'polypeptide(L)'
;MESLRDKPAGDLAMSFYRELEEGDNELRFKLFNRDTILPLSDVIPVLENLGLRVLGEHPYEITCSDGKKVWIHNFLLRYTLSDSINIAEVKNLFQDSFSAIWHGISENDGFNRLVLGGQLGWKDIAILRAFARYMKQIRFGISESYIAETLCRYIHVSAQLVKLFHLRFDLRDVSAEQRAEQVSECEESLIAALEDVDQLNEDRTIRRYIELIKATLRTNFYQLDDEGKSKSYLSFKINPHAVSDMPLPRPMYEIFVYSPRVEGVHLRGGPVARGGLRWSDRSEDFRTEILGLVKAQQVKNAVIVPVGAKGGFIAKCLPKDGGRDAFMAEGIASYQTFISALLDVTDNLSEGAIIPPENVVRHDGDDPYLVVAADKGTATFSDIANEISVNRGFWMGDAFASGGSIGYDHKKMGITARGAWVSVQRHFREQGVNVQDTDFSVVGIGDMAGDVFGNGMLLSKHICLVAAFNHMHIFVDPTPDSASSYEERKRLFELPRSSWDDYNRELISKGGGIFLRSAKRINISPEMKKCFDISEDHLQPAELISAILKAPVDLIWNGGIGTYIKGSAERHSQVGDKANDSLRINGSEVRAKVIGEGGNLGVTQLGRIEFGLNGGASYTDFIDNAGGVDCSDHEVNIKIMLNDVLDSGDLTRKQRNQIFMDQTDNVAALVLNNNYRQTQAIALAYRDCQVRLDEYARLIREYEGQGKLNRALEFLPSEDTLLERKTADLGLTRPELSVLISYTKADLKEQLNRPQINENSYIANILETAFPQGLVKDFHEPLYRHRLRGEIIATQLANDLVNYMGITFVNRLHDSTGATICDIAAAYTTARDIFCLDQHWQAITALDYQITTELQEDMMVDLMRLVRRAARWFLRNRRANMDIKAEVERFRPAVGSIAAKLGQMLKGSAYDRWQATYQQRMDAGVPEELAAVTAGAANLYSALGIIEAADLTGRPIDQVAQAYFEMGEHLSLNWFMQQVNALASVTHWEALARETMRDDLDWQQRALTVGILNGQLDDEPLEQTIERWESEYESLIGRWQSMLNELKATDTVGFPMVSVALRELLDLAQASRHTTAVDDELQ
;
A
#
# COMPACT_ATOMS: atom_id res chain seq x y z
N MET A 1 -40.83 -44.92 -1.15
CA MET A 1 -41.57 -45.29 0.10
C MET A 1 -40.63 -46.00 1.07
N GLU A 2 -39.99 -47.11 0.71
CA GLU A 2 -38.98 -47.74 1.59
C GLU A 2 -37.81 -46.80 1.91
N SER A 3 -37.29 -46.06 0.92
CA SER A 3 -36.26 -45.03 1.11
C SER A 3 -36.64 -43.87 2.04
N LEU A 4 -37.91 -43.71 2.41
CA LEU A 4 -38.37 -42.66 3.34
C LEU A 4 -38.34 -43.11 4.81
N ARG A 5 -38.18 -44.42 5.08
CA ARG A 5 -38.21 -44.95 6.45
C ARG A 5 -37.01 -44.48 7.27
N ASP A 6 -35.84 -44.41 6.63
CA ASP A 6 -34.56 -44.10 7.29
C ASP A 6 -34.14 -42.63 7.11
N LYS A 7 -34.97 -41.82 6.43
CA LYS A 7 -34.72 -40.39 6.18
C LYS A 7 -35.28 -39.50 7.31
N PRO A 8 -34.61 -38.39 7.67
CA PRO A 8 -35.12 -37.40 8.64
C PRO A 8 -36.47 -36.80 8.22
N ALA A 9 -37.20 -36.23 9.18
CA ALA A 9 -38.42 -35.48 8.88
C ALA A 9 -38.09 -34.25 8.01
N GLY A 10 -38.84 -34.04 6.92
CA GLY A 10 -38.62 -32.96 5.94
C GLY A 10 -37.84 -33.36 4.69
N ASP A 11 -37.28 -34.57 4.64
CA ASP A 11 -36.55 -35.07 3.48
C ASP A 11 -37.48 -35.79 2.49
N LEU A 12 -37.23 -35.61 1.19
CA LEU A 12 -38.11 -36.05 0.11
C LEU A 12 -37.64 -37.38 -0.50
N ALA A 13 -38.59 -38.19 -0.96
CA ALA A 13 -38.33 -39.21 -1.97
C ALA A 13 -38.99 -38.83 -3.29
N MET A 14 -38.39 -39.25 -4.40
CA MET A 14 -38.74 -38.77 -5.72
C MET A 14 -38.75 -39.91 -6.73
N SER A 15 -39.61 -39.82 -7.74
CA SER A 15 -39.60 -40.73 -8.89
C SER A 15 -39.91 -39.96 -10.16
N PHE A 16 -38.94 -39.88 -11.08
CA PHE A 16 -39.08 -39.26 -12.38
C PHE A 16 -39.07 -40.35 -13.48
N TYR A 17 -40.08 -40.37 -14.33
CA TYR A 17 -40.30 -41.44 -15.31
C TYR A 17 -41.21 -41.01 -16.47
N ARG A 18 -41.35 -41.87 -17.48
CA ARG A 18 -42.27 -41.73 -18.62
C ARG A 18 -43.17 -42.96 -18.68
N GLU A 19 -44.46 -42.79 -18.94
CA GLU A 19 -45.37 -43.93 -19.16
C GLU A 19 -45.31 -44.41 -20.62
N LEU A 20 -45.50 -45.72 -20.83
CA LEU A 20 -45.33 -46.36 -22.15
C LEU A 20 -46.34 -45.87 -23.22
N GLU A 21 -47.44 -45.27 -22.80
CA GLU A 21 -48.55 -44.81 -23.67
C GLU A 21 -48.53 -43.28 -23.92
N GLU A 22 -47.56 -42.55 -23.35
CA GLU A 22 -47.46 -41.08 -23.44
C GLU A 22 -46.52 -40.61 -24.57
N GLY A 23 -46.70 -39.37 -25.05
CA GLY A 23 -45.85 -38.80 -26.10
C GLY A 23 -44.39 -38.57 -25.65
N ASP A 24 -43.45 -38.47 -26.60
CA ASP A 24 -42.00 -38.40 -26.33
C ASP A 24 -41.55 -37.25 -25.39
N ASN A 25 -42.38 -36.22 -25.21
CA ASN A 25 -42.11 -35.07 -24.34
C ASN A 25 -43.00 -34.98 -23.09
N GLU A 26 -43.84 -35.99 -22.85
CA GLU A 26 -44.65 -36.09 -21.63
C GLU A 26 -43.91 -36.91 -20.56
N LEU A 27 -43.93 -36.37 -19.34
CA LEU A 27 -43.10 -36.83 -18.23
C LEU A 27 -43.94 -36.88 -16.95
N ARG A 28 -43.63 -37.84 -16.10
CA ARG A 28 -44.26 -38.02 -14.78
C ARG A 28 -43.24 -37.79 -13.68
N PHE A 29 -43.64 -37.02 -12.68
CA PHE A 29 -42.84 -36.80 -11.49
C PHE A 29 -43.66 -37.02 -10.22
N LYS A 30 -43.23 -37.96 -9.39
CA LYS A 30 -43.83 -38.23 -8.08
C LYS A 30 -42.92 -37.70 -6.98
N LEU A 31 -43.45 -36.80 -6.16
CA LEU A 31 -42.85 -36.39 -4.89
C LEU A 31 -43.55 -37.10 -3.74
N PHE A 32 -42.76 -37.60 -2.80
CA PHE A 32 -43.24 -38.27 -1.61
C PHE A 32 -42.75 -37.48 -0.40
N ASN A 33 -43.68 -36.99 0.42
CA ASN A 33 -43.38 -36.24 1.64
C ASN A 33 -44.09 -36.87 2.85
N ARG A 34 -43.45 -36.85 4.01
CA ARG A 34 -44.01 -37.40 5.26
C ARG A 34 -44.83 -36.36 5.98
N ASP A 35 -45.95 -36.79 6.53
CA ASP A 35 -46.83 -36.10 7.47
C ASP A 35 -47.57 -34.85 6.93
N THR A 36 -46.97 -34.08 6.01
CA THR A 36 -47.53 -32.84 5.47
C THR A 36 -47.68 -32.85 3.94
N ILE A 37 -48.68 -32.12 3.45
CA ILE A 37 -48.85 -31.82 2.03
C ILE A 37 -47.86 -30.71 1.62
N LEU A 38 -47.24 -30.83 0.44
CA LEU A 38 -46.35 -29.80 -0.08
C LEU A 38 -47.15 -28.68 -0.76
N PRO A 39 -46.89 -27.39 -0.45
CA PRO A 39 -47.51 -26.29 -1.16
C PRO A 39 -47.10 -26.28 -2.64
N LEU A 40 -48.08 -26.22 -3.54
CA LEU A 40 -47.83 -26.13 -4.99
C LEU A 40 -47.06 -24.85 -5.36
N SER A 41 -47.25 -23.78 -4.60
CA SER A 41 -46.51 -22.52 -4.75
C SER A 41 -45.00 -22.68 -4.62
N ASP A 42 -44.55 -23.73 -3.93
CA ASP A 42 -43.13 -23.97 -3.65
C ASP A 42 -42.53 -24.93 -4.68
N VAL A 43 -43.33 -25.91 -5.14
CA VAL A 43 -42.88 -26.95 -6.08
C VAL A 43 -42.94 -26.50 -7.54
N ILE A 44 -44.02 -25.84 -7.97
CA ILE A 44 -44.23 -25.47 -9.38
C ILE A 44 -43.09 -24.58 -9.91
N PRO A 45 -42.63 -23.53 -9.20
CA PRO A 45 -41.55 -22.69 -9.69
C PRO A 45 -40.24 -23.46 -9.95
N VAL A 46 -39.94 -24.49 -9.15
CA VAL A 46 -38.76 -25.35 -9.35
C VAL A 46 -38.88 -26.13 -10.65
N LEU A 47 -40.05 -26.71 -10.93
CA LEU A 47 -40.30 -27.47 -12.15
C LEU A 47 -40.25 -26.57 -13.40
N GLU A 48 -40.83 -25.37 -13.33
CA GLU A 48 -40.80 -24.40 -14.43
C GLU A 48 -39.37 -23.93 -14.75
N ASN A 49 -38.57 -23.67 -13.72
CA ASN A 49 -37.16 -23.32 -13.89
C ASN A 49 -36.29 -24.49 -14.38
N LEU A 50 -36.73 -25.74 -14.20
CA LEU A 50 -36.11 -26.92 -14.84
C LEU A 50 -36.54 -27.10 -16.31
N GLY A 51 -37.33 -26.18 -16.86
CA GLY A 51 -37.77 -26.20 -18.27
C GLY A 51 -39.01 -27.05 -18.52
N LEU A 52 -39.78 -27.36 -17.47
CA LEU A 52 -40.98 -28.18 -17.54
C LEU A 52 -42.23 -27.33 -17.41
N ARG A 53 -43.22 -27.60 -18.25
CA ARG A 53 -44.56 -27.06 -18.11
C ARG A 53 -45.43 -28.05 -17.33
N VAL A 54 -46.01 -27.60 -16.21
CA VAL A 54 -46.94 -28.41 -15.42
C VAL A 54 -48.31 -28.44 -16.10
N LEU A 55 -48.74 -29.63 -16.54
CA LEU A 55 -50.06 -29.84 -17.16
C LEU A 55 -51.13 -30.18 -16.13
N GLY A 56 -50.76 -30.81 -15.02
CA GLY A 56 -51.65 -31.15 -13.92
C GLY A 56 -50.91 -31.76 -12.74
N GLU A 57 -51.55 -31.75 -11.57
CA GLU A 57 -51.08 -32.36 -10.34
C GLU A 57 -52.22 -33.14 -9.68
N HIS A 58 -51.89 -34.32 -9.14
CA HIS A 58 -52.81 -35.14 -8.37
C HIS A 58 -52.17 -35.54 -7.04
N PRO A 59 -52.67 -35.03 -5.90
CA PRO A 59 -52.18 -35.39 -4.58
C PRO A 59 -52.93 -36.64 -4.07
N TYR A 60 -52.18 -37.56 -3.48
CA TYR A 60 -52.72 -38.78 -2.84
C TYR A 60 -52.21 -38.88 -1.41
N GLU A 61 -53.11 -39.08 -0.45
CA GLU A 61 -52.76 -39.36 0.94
C GLU A 61 -52.71 -40.87 1.17
N ILE A 62 -51.60 -41.38 1.70
CA ILE A 62 -51.46 -42.77 2.14
C ILE A 62 -51.27 -42.79 3.66
N THR A 63 -52.14 -43.52 4.36
CA THR A 63 -51.98 -43.80 5.78
C THR A 63 -51.30 -45.16 5.96
N CYS A 64 -50.14 -45.17 6.62
CA CYS A 64 -49.40 -46.39 6.93
C CYS A 64 -50.03 -47.15 8.11
N SER A 65 -49.71 -48.43 8.26
CA SER A 65 -50.23 -49.28 9.35
C SER A 65 -49.82 -48.80 10.76
N ASP A 66 -48.75 -48.01 10.88
CA ASP A 66 -48.30 -47.36 12.12
C ASP A 66 -48.97 -45.98 12.36
N GLY A 67 -49.95 -45.61 11.53
CA GLY A 67 -50.69 -44.35 11.64
C GLY A 67 -50.00 -43.13 11.01
N LYS A 68 -48.76 -43.26 10.52
CA LYS A 68 -48.06 -42.17 9.84
C LYS A 68 -48.63 -41.91 8.45
N LYS A 69 -48.60 -40.65 8.02
CA LYS A 69 -49.13 -40.22 6.73
C LYS A 69 -48.01 -39.96 5.74
N VAL A 70 -48.19 -40.37 4.49
CA VAL A 70 -47.30 -40.04 3.38
C VAL A 70 -48.14 -39.43 2.27
N TRP A 71 -47.79 -38.21 1.87
CA TRP A 71 -48.40 -37.52 0.74
C TRP A 71 -47.60 -37.79 -0.52
N ILE A 72 -48.30 -38.17 -1.59
CA ILE A 72 -47.73 -38.36 -2.93
C ILE A 72 -48.30 -37.29 -3.85
N HIS A 73 -47.45 -36.43 -4.39
CA HIS A 73 -47.81 -35.49 -5.44
C HIS A 73 -47.38 -36.06 -6.79
N ASN A 74 -48.34 -36.38 -7.66
CA ASN A 74 -48.07 -36.89 -8.99
C ASN A 74 -48.29 -35.80 -10.04
N PHE A 75 -47.20 -35.29 -10.60
CA PHE A 75 -47.21 -34.25 -11.62
C PHE A 75 -47.17 -34.86 -13.03
N LEU A 76 -48.03 -34.33 -13.90
CA LEU A 76 -47.95 -34.51 -15.35
C LEU A 76 -47.24 -33.29 -15.94
N LEU A 77 -46.14 -33.53 -16.65
CA LEU A 77 -45.19 -32.52 -17.08
C LEU A 77 -44.95 -32.64 -18.58
N ARG A 78 -44.69 -31.50 -19.22
CA ARG A 78 -44.23 -31.44 -20.61
C ARG A 78 -42.94 -30.67 -20.71
N TYR A 79 -41.94 -31.24 -21.36
CA TYR A 79 -40.71 -30.53 -21.66
C TYR A 79 -40.87 -29.63 -22.90
N THR A 80 -40.26 -28.44 -22.87
CA THR A 80 -40.51 -27.40 -23.89
C THR A 80 -39.28 -27.00 -24.72
N LEU A 81 -38.09 -27.52 -24.43
CA LEU A 81 -36.83 -27.04 -25.03
C LEU A 81 -36.19 -28.02 -26.03
N SER A 82 -36.71 -29.25 -26.16
CA SER A 82 -36.28 -30.20 -27.19
C SER A 82 -37.44 -31.08 -27.65
N ASP A 83 -37.30 -31.66 -28.84
CA ASP A 83 -38.29 -32.56 -29.44
C ASP A 83 -38.26 -33.97 -28.83
N SER A 84 -37.18 -34.35 -28.13
CA SER A 84 -37.09 -35.61 -27.38
C SER A 84 -36.08 -35.51 -26.22
N ILE A 85 -36.34 -36.26 -25.13
CA ILE A 85 -35.43 -36.44 -23.99
C ILE A 85 -35.14 -37.93 -23.78
N ASN A 86 -33.86 -38.28 -23.58
CA ASN A 86 -33.47 -39.59 -23.06
C ASN A 86 -33.62 -39.64 -21.53
N ILE A 87 -34.72 -40.23 -21.06
CA ILE A 87 -35.02 -40.24 -19.63
C ILE A 87 -34.04 -41.05 -18.79
N ALA A 88 -33.39 -42.07 -19.39
CA ALA A 88 -32.45 -42.92 -18.67
C ALA A 88 -31.19 -42.14 -18.24
N GLU A 89 -30.76 -41.18 -19.05
CA GLU A 89 -29.58 -40.34 -18.79
C GLU A 89 -29.90 -39.20 -17.81
N VAL A 90 -31.07 -38.57 -17.93
CA VAL A 90 -31.40 -37.36 -17.15
C VAL A 90 -32.12 -37.65 -15.83
N LYS A 91 -32.61 -38.88 -15.60
CA LYS A 91 -33.43 -39.20 -14.41
C LYS A 91 -32.73 -38.84 -13.10
N ASN A 92 -31.50 -39.29 -12.92
CA ASN A 92 -30.75 -39.04 -11.68
C ASN A 92 -30.35 -37.56 -11.59
N LEU A 93 -29.86 -36.97 -12.69
CA LEU A 93 -29.52 -35.54 -12.77
C LEU A 93 -30.70 -34.65 -12.36
N PHE A 94 -31.91 -34.96 -12.84
CA PHE A 94 -33.12 -34.24 -12.48
C PHE A 94 -33.47 -34.38 -11.00
N GLN A 95 -33.46 -35.61 -10.47
CA GLN A 95 -33.79 -35.87 -9.06
C GLN A 95 -32.79 -35.21 -8.11
N ASP A 96 -31.50 -35.29 -8.41
CA ASP A 96 -30.44 -34.68 -7.61
C ASP A 96 -30.52 -33.15 -7.68
N SER A 97 -30.77 -32.58 -8.85
CA SER A 97 -30.93 -31.13 -9.03
C SER A 97 -32.18 -30.60 -8.33
N PHE A 98 -33.31 -31.31 -8.43
CA PHE A 98 -34.52 -30.96 -7.70
C PHE A 98 -34.27 -31.00 -6.19
N SER A 99 -33.59 -32.04 -5.69
CA SER A 99 -33.24 -32.15 -4.27
C SER A 99 -32.33 -31.02 -3.79
N ALA A 100 -31.30 -30.68 -4.57
CA ALA A 100 -30.38 -29.60 -4.25
C ALA A 100 -31.10 -28.24 -4.19
N ILE A 101 -32.00 -27.96 -5.14
CA ILE A 101 -32.80 -26.74 -5.16
C ILE A 101 -33.78 -26.70 -3.97
N TRP A 102 -34.46 -27.82 -3.69
CA TRP A 102 -35.44 -27.92 -2.62
C TRP A 102 -34.83 -27.65 -1.23
N HIS A 103 -33.62 -28.16 -0.99
CA HIS A 103 -32.91 -27.95 0.26
C HIS A 103 -32.09 -26.65 0.30
N GLY A 104 -32.16 -25.81 -0.74
CA GLY A 104 -31.42 -24.55 -0.82
C GLY A 104 -29.91 -24.68 -1.05
N ILE A 105 -29.44 -25.86 -1.47
CA ILE A 105 -28.04 -26.13 -1.85
C ILE A 105 -27.71 -25.55 -3.23
N SER A 106 -28.72 -25.32 -4.08
CA SER A 106 -28.62 -24.61 -5.37
C SER A 106 -29.75 -23.59 -5.51
N GLU A 107 -29.53 -22.48 -6.21
CA GLU A 107 -30.61 -21.52 -6.50
C GLU A 107 -31.67 -22.06 -7.47
N ASN A 108 -32.88 -21.50 -7.37
CA ASN A 108 -34.00 -21.74 -8.25
C ASN A 108 -34.15 -20.61 -9.29
N ASP A 109 -33.50 -20.74 -10.45
CA ASP A 109 -33.49 -19.71 -11.50
C ASP A 109 -33.45 -20.30 -12.92
N GLY A 110 -33.39 -19.42 -13.93
CA GLY A 110 -33.45 -19.80 -15.34
C GLY A 110 -32.29 -20.69 -15.82
N PHE A 111 -31.15 -20.75 -15.12
CA PHE A 111 -30.04 -21.63 -15.51
C PHE A 111 -30.40 -23.11 -15.34
N ASN A 112 -31.34 -23.43 -14.44
CA ASN A 112 -31.76 -24.81 -14.15
C ASN A 112 -32.40 -25.50 -15.37
N ARG A 113 -32.81 -24.76 -16.41
CA ARG A 113 -33.31 -25.31 -17.67
C ARG A 113 -32.26 -26.17 -18.40
N LEU A 114 -30.99 -25.94 -18.12
CA LEU A 114 -29.88 -26.70 -18.68
C LEU A 114 -29.77 -28.13 -18.14
N VAL A 115 -30.46 -28.47 -17.03
CA VAL A 115 -30.41 -29.82 -16.44
C VAL A 115 -30.85 -30.88 -17.44
N LEU A 116 -32.04 -30.68 -18.03
CA LEU A 116 -32.62 -31.65 -18.97
C LEU A 116 -32.04 -31.48 -20.38
N GLY A 117 -31.89 -30.24 -20.84
CA GLY A 117 -31.47 -29.95 -22.21
C GLY A 117 -29.98 -30.19 -22.45
N GLY A 118 -29.14 -29.71 -21.54
CA GLY A 118 -27.68 -29.82 -21.63
C GLY A 118 -27.12 -31.08 -20.97
N GLN A 119 -27.98 -31.88 -20.32
CA GLN A 119 -27.57 -33.03 -19.49
C GLN A 119 -26.54 -32.63 -18.42
N LEU A 120 -26.69 -31.43 -17.85
CA LEU A 120 -25.77 -30.86 -16.88
C LEU A 120 -26.28 -31.07 -15.46
N GLY A 121 -25.40 -31.43 -14.52
CA GLY A 121 -25.77 -31.52 -13.11
C GLY A 121 -25.94 -30.14 -12.49
N TRP A 122 -26.64 -30.05 -11.35
CA TRP A 122 -26.79 -28.79 -10.61
C TRP A 122 -25.45 -28.12 -10.25
N LYS A 123 -24.40 -28.91 -10.03
CA LYS A 123 -23.06 -28.43 -9.70
C LYS A 123 -22.36 -27.81 -10.92
N ASP A 124 -22.56 -28.38 -12.11
CA ASP A 124 -22.05 -27.82 -13.37
C ASP A 124 -22.74 -26.51 -13.69
N ILE A 125 -24.05 -26.46 -13.46
CA ILE A 125 -24.85 -25.25 -13.58
C ILE A 125 -24.39 -24.18 -12.58
N ALA A 126 -23.98 -24.58 -11.37
CA ALA A 126 -23.41 -23.66 -10.39
C ALA A 126 -22.11 -22.98 -10.89
N ILE A 127 -21.29 -23.63 -11.72
CA ILE A 127 -20.13 -22.99 -12.38
C ILE A 127 -20.60 -21.86 -13.30
N LEU A 128 -21.55 -22.16 -14.19
CA LEU A 128 -22.07 -21.18 -15.14
C LEU A 128 -22.70 -19.99 -14.41
N ARG A 129 -23.50 -20.27 -13.38
CA ARG A 129 -24.11 -19.26 -12.51
C ARG A 129 -23.07 -18.42 -11.77
N ALA A 130 -22.02 -19.05 -11.22
CA ALA A 130 -20.93 -18.34 -10.55
C ALA A 130 -20.23 -17.35 -11.49
N PHE A 131 -19.90 -17.77 -12.72
CA PHE A 131 -19.29 -16.88 -13.69
C PHE A 131 -20.24 -15.76 -14.15
N ALA A 132 -21.55 -16.02 -14.30
CA ALA A 132 -22.53 -14.95 -14.55
C ALA A 132 -22.58 -13.91 -13.41
N ARG A 133 -22.53 -14.37 -12.15
CA ARG A 133 -22.46 -13.50 -10.97
C ARG A 133 -21.16 -12.70 -10.95
N TYR A 134 -20.03 -13.32 -11.30
CA TYR A 134 -18.76 -12.61 -11.43
C TYR A 134 -18.78 -11.57 -12.57
N MET A 135 -19.37 -11.91 -13.72
CA MET A 135 -19.59 -10.99 -14.85
C MET A 135 -20.35 -9.72 -14.41
N LYS A 136 -21.39 -9.88 -13.58
CA LYS A 136 -22.10 -8.75 -12.96
C LYS A 136 -21.16 -7.87 -12.13
N GLN A 137 -20.32 -8.50 -11.29
CA GLN A 137 -19.36 -7.79 -10.43
C GLN A 137 -18.24 -7.05 -11.18
N ILE A 138 -17.90 -7.49 -12.40
CA ILE A 138 -16.96 -6.79 -13.30
C ILE A 138 -17.67 -5.84 -14.28
N ARG A 139 -18.98 -5.58 -14.07
CA ARG A 139 -19.82 -4.66 -14.87
C ARG A 139 -19.98 -5.08 -16.33
N PHE A 140 -20.04 -6.38 -16.60
CA PHE A 140 -20.45 -6.91 -17.88
C PHE A 140 -21.89 -6.46 -18.15
N GLY A 141 -22.10 -5.55 -19.12
CA GLY A 141 -23.37 -4.83 -19.34
C GLY A 141 -24.55 -5.67 -19.85
N ILE A 142 -24.60 -6.95 -19.53
CA ILE A 142 -25.65 -7.91 -19.88
C ILE A 142 -26.24 -8.49 -18.59
N SER A 143 -27.57 -8.53 -18.49
CA SER A 143 -28.24 -9.03 -17.28
C SER A 143 -28.08 -10.54 -17.14
N GLU A 144 -28.05 -11.01 -15.89
CA GLU A 144 -27.97 -12.44 -15.56
C GLU A 144 -29.12 -13.26 -16.16
N SER A 145 -30.33 -12.70 -16.19
CA SER A 145 -31.49 -13.34 -16.83
C SER A 145 -31.26 -13.55 -18.34
N TYR A 146 -30.70 -12.56 -19.02
CA TYR A 146 -30.39 -12.67 -20.44
C TYR A 146 -29.25 -13.66 -20.68
N ILE A 147 -28.22 -13.67 -19.81
CA ILE A 147 -27.15 -14.69 -19.87
C ILE A 147 -27.74 -16.10 -19.74
N ALA A 148 -28.64 -16.34 -18.79
CA ALA A 148 -29.30 -17.63 -18.63
C ALA A 148 -30.10 -18.02 -19.87
N GLU A 149 -30.86 -17.08 -20.46
CA GLU A 149 -31.60 -17.30 -21.70
C GLU A 149 -30.68 -17.61 -22.89
N THR A 150 -29.56 -16.91 -23.03
CA THR A 150 -28.54 -17.17 -24.06
C THR A 150 -28.01 -18.59 -23.93
N LEU A 151 -27.60 -19.02 -22.73
CA LEU A 151 -27.08 -20.36 -22.51
C LEU A 151 -28.14 -21.44 -22.81
N CYS A 152 -29.40 -21.18 -22.47
CA CYS A 152 -30.52 -22.08 -22.76
C CYS A 152 -30.89 -22.13 -24.25
N ARG A 153 -30.57 -21.10 -25.03
CA ARG A 153 -30.75 -21.11 -26.49
C ARG A 153 -29.65 -21.93 -27.16
N TYR A 154 -28.41 -21.80 -26.68
CA TYR A 154 -27.23 -22.49 -27.21
C TYR A 154 -26.79 -23.63 -26.29
N ILE A 155 -27.67 -24.62 -26.10
CA ILE A 155 -27.48 -25.72 -25.13
C ILE A 155 -26.18 -26.49 -25.39
N HIS A 156 -25.86 -26.79 -26.65
CA HIS A 156 -24.66 -27.53 -27.02
C HIS A 156 -23.37 -26.75 -26.68
N VAL A 157 -23.37 -25.42 -26.90
CA VAL A 157 -22.28 -24.54 -26.51
C VAL A 157 -22.13 -24.50 -24.99
N SER A 158 -23.23 -24.41 -24.25
CA SER A 158 -23.23 -24.45 -22.78
C SER A 158 -22.60 -25.74 -22.23
N ALA A 159 -22.93 -26.89 -22.83
CA ALA A 159 -22.31 -28.17 -22.46
C ALA A 159 -20.81 -28.21 -22.79
N GLN A 160 -20.39 -27.62 -23.91
CA GLN A 160 -18.97 -27.48 -24.26
C GLN A 160 -18.21 -26.53 -23.32
N LEU A 161 -18.83 -25.45 -22.83
CA LEU A 161 -18.21 -24.57 -21.82
C LEU A 161 -17.93 -25.33 -20.53
N VAL A 162 -18.88 -26.15 -20.06
CA VAL A 162 -18.68 -27.03 -18.91
C VAL A 162 -17.59 -28.06 -19.19
N LYS A 163 -17.60 -28.67 -20.39
CA LYS A 163 -16.53 -29.59 -20.82
C LYS A 163 -15.15 -28.93 -20.76
N LEU A 164 -15.02 -27.70 -21.26
CA LEU A 164 -13.78 -26.92 -21.19
C LEU A 164 -13.30 -26.73 -19.74
N PHE A 165 -14.23 -26.40 -18.83
CA PHE A 165 -13.92 -26.28 -17.41
C PHE A 165 -13.40 -27.61 -16.83
N HIS A 166 -14.10 -28.73 -17.08
CA HIS A 166 -13.63 -30.03 -16.62
C HIS A 166 -12.26 -30.37 -17.19
N LEU A 167 -12.02 -30.22 -18.49
CA LEU A 167 -10.71 -30.50 -19.10
C LEU A 167 -9.57 -29.74 -18.42
N ARG A 168 -9.80 -28.49 -17.99
CA ARG A 168 -8.79 -27.70 -17.26
C ARG A 168 -8.53 -28.17 -15.82
N PHE A 169 -9.56 -28.64 -15.12
CA PHE A 169 -9.48 -28.89 -13.66
C PHE A 169 -9.67 -30.35 -13.24
N ASP A 170 -9.88 -31.26 -14.18
CA ASP A 170 -10.05 -32.68 -13.90
C ASP A 170 -8.87 -33.27 -13.13
N LEU A 171 -9.17 -34.06 -12.10
CA LEU A 171 -8.19 -34.73 -11.24
C LEU A 171 -7.57 -35.99 -11.85
N ARG A 172 -8.06 -36.45 -13.02
CA ARG A 172 -7.44 -37.56 -13.75
C ARG A 172 -5.98 -37.27 -14.04
N ASP A 173 -5.14 -38.30 -13.87
CA ASP A 173 -3.71 -38.26 -14.12
C ASP A 173 -3.43 -38.25 -15.64
N VAL A 174 -3.41 -37.04 -16.21
CA VAL A 174 -3.04 -36.76 -17.60
C VAL A 174 -1.88 -35.78 -17.61
N SER A 175 -0.96 -35.93 -18.56
CA SER A 175 0.18 -35.02 -18.71
C SER A 175 -0.28 -33.58 -18.99
N ALA A 176 0.55 -32.59 -18.60
CA ALA A 176 0.24 -31.18 -18.82
C ALA A 176 0.08 -30.87 -20.32
N GLU A 177 0.89 -31.50 -21.17
CA GLU A 177 0.84 -31.36 -22.63
C GLU A 177 -0.47 -31.91 -23.21
N GLN A 178 -0.88 -33.11 -22.82
CA GLN A 178 -2.15 -33.70 -23.28
C GLN A 178 -3.35 -32.88 -22.82
N ARG A 179 -3.32 -32.36 -21.59
CA ARG A 179 -4.38 -31.48 -21.10
C ARG A 179 -4.46 -30.20 -21.91
N ALA A 180 -3.31 -29.58 -22.21
CA ALA A 180 -3.25 -28.38 -23.02
C ALA A 180 -3.79 -28.62 -24.45
N GLU A 181 -3.46 -29.75 -25.05
CA GLU A 181 -3.98 -30.18 -26.36
C GLU A 181 -5.51 -30.33 -26.33
N GLN A 182 -6.05 -31.10 -25.40
CA GLN A 182 -7.51 -31.30 -25.27
C GLN A 182 -8.27 -29.99 -24.99
N VAL A 183 -7.69 -29.11 -24.18
CA VAL A 183 -8.24 -27.78 -23.92
C VAL A 183 -8.24 -26.93 -25.20
N SER A 184 -7.17 -26.97 -25.99
CA SER A 184 -7.06 -26.26 -27.26
C SER A 184 -8.08 -26.76 -28.28
N GLU A 185 -8.21 -28.08 -28.45
CA GLU A 185 -9.21 -28.67 -29.36
C GLU A 185 -10.65 -28.29 -28.97
N CYS A 186 -10.95 -28.31 -27.66
CA CYS A 186 -12.25 -27.90 -27.16
C CYS A 186 -12.51 -26.40 -27.38
N GLU A 187 -11.48 -25.57 -27.24
CA GLU A 187 -11.56 -24.13 -27.50
C GLU A 187 -11.80 -23.83 -28.98
N GLU A 188 -11.06 -24.49 -29.89
CA GLU A 188 -11.28 -24.36 -31.33
C GLU A 188 -12.70 -24.76 -31.73
N SER A 189 -13.20 -25.87 -31.16
CA SER A 189 -14.59 -26.29 -31.39
C SER A 189 -15.61 -25.28 -30.86
N LEU A 190 -15.35 -24.65 -29.71
CA LEU A 190 -16.22 -23.60 -29.15
C LEU A 190 -16.20 -22.35 -30.02
N ILE A 191 -15.02 -21.95 -30.52
CA ILE A 191 -14.86 -20.79 -31.41
C ILE A 191 -15.58 -21.05 -32.73
N ALA A 192 -15.50 -22.27 -33.29
CA ALA A 192 -16.26 -22.63 -34.48
C ALA A 192 -17.78 -22.58 -34.25
N ALA A 193 -18.26 -23.07 -33.09
CA ALA A 193 -19.68 -23.00 -32.74
C ALA A 193 -20.20 -21.56 -32.57
N LEU A 194 -19.31 -20.57 -32.33
CA LEU A 194 -19.69 -19.15 -32.29
C LEU A 194 -20.07 -18.59 -33.67
N GLU A 195 -19.67 -19.22 -34.78
CA GLU A 195 -20.08 -18.79 -36.12
C GLU A 195 -21.60 -18.89 -36.34
N ASP A 196 -22.27 -19.78 -35.59
CA ASP A 196 -23.72 -20.01 -35.63
C ASP A 196 -24.50 -19.14 -34.62
N VAL A 197 -23.86 -18.16 -33.97
CA VAL A 197 -24.49 -17.26 -33.00
C VAL A 197 -24.95 -15.96 -33.67
N ASP A 198 -26.26 -15.77 -33.77
CA ASP A 198 -26.88 -14.67 -34.53
C ASP A 198 -26.68 -13.28 -33.90
N GLN A 199 -26.61 -13.18 -32.56
CA GLN A 199 -26.57 -11.88 -31.86
C GLN A 199 -25.21 -11.58 -31.24
N LEU A 200 -24.72 -10.36 -31.43
CA LEU A 200 -23.42 -9.92 -30.90
C LEU A 200 -23.34 -9.96 -29.36
N ASN A 201 -24.44 -9.67 -28.65
CA ASN A 201 -24.46 -9.79 -27.18
C ASN A 201 -24.39 -11.25 -26.71
N GLU A 202 -24.96 -12.18 -27.48
CA GLU A 202 -24.92 -13.62 -27.19
C GLU A 202 -23.51 -14.17 -27.43
N ASP A 203 -22.87 -13.82 -28.56
CA ASP A 203 -21.47 -14.14 -28.86
C ASP A 203 -20.54 -13.58 -27.77
N ARG A 204 -20.69 -12.29 -27.43
CA ARG A 204 -19.89 -11.65 -26.38
C ARG A 204 -20.04 -12.35 -25.03
N THR A 205 -21.23 -12.85 -24.70
CA THR A 205 -21.48 -13.61 -23.47
C THR A 205 -20.71 -14.92 -23.45
N ILE A 206 -20.79 -15.70 -24.53
CA ILE A 206 -20.10 -16.98 -24.62
C ILE A 206 -18.57 -16.79 -24.63
N ARG A 207 -18.04 -15.82 -25.39
CA ARG A 207 -16.60 -15.47 -25.35
C ARG A 207 -16.13 -15.11 -23.95
N ARG A 208 -16.96 -14.37 -23.20
CA ARG A 208 -16.65 -14.01 -21.81
C ARG A 208 -16.54 -15.25 -20.90
N TYR A 209 -17.39 -16.26 -21.07
CA TYR A 209 -17.24 -17.53 -20.34
C TYR A 209 -15.93 -18.22 -20.67
N ILE A 210 -15.55 -18.29 -21.95
CA ILE A 210 -14.28 -18.91 -22.38
C ILE A 210 -13.10 -18.19 -21.70
N GLU A 211 -13.09 -16.85 -21.72
CA GLU A 211 -12.05 -16.06 -21.05
C GLU A 211 -11.98 -16.33 -19.54
N LEU A 212 -13.13 -16.34 -18.83
CA LEU A 212 -13.16 -16.55 -17.38
C LEU A 212 -12.70 -17.96 -16.99
N ILE A 213 -13.09 -18.99 -17.75
CA ILE A 213 -12.64 -20.37 -17.54
C ILE A 213 -11.13 -20.45 -17.75
N LYS A 214 -10.58 -19.81 -18.79
CA LYS A 214 -9.14 -19.77 -19.06
C LYS A 214 -8.36 -18.96 -18.02
N ALA A 215 -8.93 -17.86 -17.53
CA ALA A 215 -8.35 -17.00 -16.52
C ALA A 215 -8.37 -17.64 -15.11
N THR A 216 -9.19 -18.66 -14.88
CA THR A 216 -9.21 -19.39 -13.61
C THR A 216 -7.94 -20.23 -13.48
N LEU A 217 -7.23 -20.03 -12.36
CA LEU A 217 -5.96 -20.66 -12.01
C LEU A 217 -6.13 -21.87 -11.07
N ARG A 218 -7.08 -21.78 -10.13
CA ARG A 218 -7.39 -22.81 -9.14
C ARG A 218 -8.88 -22.79 -8.79
N THR A 219 -9.43 -23.93 -8.42
CA THR A 219 -10.81 -24.04 -7.93
C THR A 219 -10.95 -25.22 -6.96
N ASN A 220 -11.80 -25.07 -5.94
CA ASN A 220 -12.12 -26.15 -5.01
C ASN A 220 -13.24 -27.09 -5.51
N PHE A 221 -13.64 -26.99 -6.78
CA PHE A 221 -14.79 -27.70 -7.34
C PHE A 221 -14.80 -29.20 -7.03
N TYR A 222 -13.65 -29.88 -7.03
CA TYR A 222 -13.56 -31.33 -6.77
C TYR A 222 -13.29 -31.70 -5.31
N GLN A 223 -13.15 -30.72 -4.41
CA GLN A 223 -12.98 -30.99 -2.98
C GLN A 223 -14.29 -31.49 -2.35
N LEU A 224 -14.12 -32.37 -1.36
CA LEU A 224 -15.19 -32.89 -0.53
C LEU A 224 -15.14 -32.26 0.86
N ASP A 225 -16.26 -32.27 1.56
CA ASP A 225 -16.33 -31.94 2.98
C ASP A 225 -15.91 -33.14 3.85
N ASP A 226 -15.91 -32.94 5.17
CA ASP A 226 -15.51 -33.96 6.16
C ASP A 226 -16.44 -35.19 6.16
N GLU A 227 -17.65 -35.09 5.58
CA GLU A 227 -18.59 -36.20 5.40
C GLU A 227 -18.42 -36.92 4.06
N GLY A 228 -17.44 -36.52 3.24
CA GLY A 228 -17.20 -37.06 1.91
C GLY A 228 -18.22 -36.58 0.86
N LYS A 229 -19.00 -35.55 1.14
CA LYS A 229 -19.96 -34.94 0.21
C LYS A 229 -19.33 -33.76 -0.51
N SER A 230 -19.93 -33.34 -1.63
CA SER A 230 -19.50 -32.11 -2.30
C SER A 230 -19.76 -30.90 -1.41
N LYS A 231 -18.75 -30.02 -1.31
CA LYS A 231 -18.88 -28.74 -0.60
C LYS A 231 -20.03 -27.91 -1.16
N SER A 232 -20.71 -27.17 -0.29
CA SER A 232 -21.85 -26.30 -0.62
C SER A 232 -21.46 -24.95 -1.23
N TYR A 233 -20.17 -24.72 -1.46
CA TYR A 233 -19.61 -23.47 -1.95
C TYR A 233 -18.44 -23.73 -2.91
N LEU A 234 -18.26 -22.80 -3.85
CA LEU A 234 -17.21 -22.81 -4.85
C LEU A 234 -16.28 -21.61 -4.67
N SER A 235 -15.00 -21.81 -4.96
CA SER A 235 -14.00 -20.75 -5.08
C SER A 235 -13.29 -20.84 -6.43
N PHE A 236 -12.99 -19.66 -6.99
CA PHE A 236 -12.26 -19.50 -8.24
C PHE A 236 -11.14 -18.49 -8.02
N LYS A 237 -9.89 -18.94 -8.05
CA LYS A 237 -8.73 -18.05 -8.11
C LYS A 237 -8.53 -17.65 -9.56
N ILE A 238 -8.70 -16.38 -9.88
CA ILE A 238 -8.73 -15.83 -11.24
C ILE A 238 -7.53 -14.91 -11.45
N ASN A 239 -6.95 -14.93 -12.65
CA ASN A 239 -6.01 -13.93 -13.17
C ASN A 239 -6.78 -12.80 -13.90
N PRO A 240 -6.98 -11.62 -13.29
CA PRO A 240 -7.74 -10.52 -13.89
C PRO A 240 -7.12 -9.97 -15.18
N HIS A 241 -5.79 -10.11 -15.35
CA HIS A 241 -5.10 -9.62 -16.54
C HIS A 241 -5.42 -10.44 -17.80
N ALA A 242 -5.90 -11.68 -17.63
CA ALA A 242 -6.33 -12.55 -18.73
C ALA A 242 -7.77 -12.29 -19.20
N VAL A 243 -8.50 -11.37 -18.55
CA VAL A 243 -9.91 -11.05 -18.85
C VAL A 243 -9.97 -9.70 -19.58
N SER A 244 -10.61 -9.66 -20.75
CA SER A 244 -10.73 -8.41 -21.52
C SER A 244 -11.63 -7.39 -20.81
N ASP A 245 -11.46 -6.08 -21.04
CA ASP A 245 -12.29 -5.02 -20.42
C ASP A 245 -12.39 -5.01 -18.89
N MET A 246 -11.49 -5.71 -18.19
CA MET A 246 -11.48 -5.78 -16.73
C MET A 246 -11.29 -4.38 -16.12
N PRO A 247 -12.17 -3.93 -15.19
CA PRO A 247 -12.06 -2.62 -14.57
C PRO A 247 -10.71 -2.40 -13.91
N LEU A 248 -10.12 -1.20 -14.11
CA LEU A 248 -8.84 -0.81 -13.51
C LEU A 248 -9.03 -0.33 -12.05
N PRO A 249 -8.00 -0.49 -11.18
CA PRO A 249 -6.75 -1.23 -11.42
C PRO A 249 -7.01 -2.75 -11.45
N ARG A 250 -6.11 -3.52 -12.09
CA ARG A 250 -6.21 -4.99 -12.14
C ARG A 250 -5.34 -5.60 -11.03
N PRO A 251 -5.92 -6.31 -10.05
CA PRO A 251 -5.15 -7.08 -9.08
C PRO A 251 -4.37 -8.21 -9.76
N MET A 252 -3.31 -8.71 -9.11
CA MET A 252 -2.58 -9.90 -9.57
C MET A 252 -3.48 -11.14 -9.52
N TYR A 253 -4.23 -11.30 -8.43
CA TYR A 253 -5.18 -12.40 -8.24
C TYR A 253 -6.49 -11.93 -7.65
N GLU A 254 -7.58 -12.58 -8.06
CA GLU A 254 -8.89 -12.45 -7.42
C GLU A 254 -9.43 -13.83 -7.05
N ILE A 255 -9.78 -14.05 -5.79
CA ILE A 255 -10.50 -15.24 -5.37
C ILE A 255 -11.97 -14.87 -5.27
N PHE A 256 -12.78 -15.33 -6.23
CA PHE A 256 -14.23 -15.20 -6.19
C PHE A 256 -14.84 -16.41 -5.49
N VAL A 257 -15.64 -16.16 -4.46
CA VAL A 257 -16.35 -17.18 -3.68
C VAL A 257 -17.83 -17.09 -3.99
N TYR A 258 -18.43 -18.24 -4.24
CA TYR A 258 -19.82 -18.35 -4.65
C TYR A 258 -20.52 -19.53 -3.97
N SER A 259 -21.66 -19.26 -3.35
CA SER A 259 -22.64 -20.26 -2.92
C SER A 259 -24.03 -19.62 -2.83
N PRO A 260 -25.13 -20.38 -2.68
CA PRO A 260 -26.45 -19.79 -2.41
C PRO A 260 -26.54 -19.00 -1.10
N ARG A 261 -25.57 -19.16 -0.19
CA ARG A 261 -25.53 -18.50 1.12
C ARG A 261 -24.62 -17.27 1.15
N VAL A 262 -23.48 -17.32 0.44
CA VAL A 262 -22.44 -16.28 0.46
C VAL A 262 -21.91 -16.00 -0.94
N GLU A 263 -21.66 -14.73 -1.23
CA GLU A 263 -20.83 -14.30 -2.36
C GLU A 263 -19.74 -13.38 -1.86
N GLY A 264 -18.56 -13.45 -2.45
CA GLY A 264 -17.47 -12.58 -2.03
C GLY A 264 -16.28 -12.57 -2.98
N VAL A 265 -15.42 -11.59 -2.80
CA VAL A 265 -14.14 -11.48 -3.52
C VAL A 265 -13.02 -11.23 -2.54
N HIS A 266 -11.84 -11.77 -2.82
CA HIS A 266 -10.57 -11.37 -2.22
C HIS A 266 -9.59 -10.98 -3.32
N LEU A 267 -9.20 -9.71 -3.35
CA LEU A 267 -8.40 -9.08 -4.38
C LEU A 267 -6.98 -8.88 -3.84
N ARG A 268 -5.93 -9.36 -4.54
CA ARG A 268 -4.52 -9.26 -4.11
C ARG A 268 -3.67 -8.56 -5.15
N GLY A 269 -2.86 -7.59 -4.71
CA GLY A 269 -1.87 -6.92 -5.56
C GLY A 269 -0.58 -7.71 -5.80
N GLY A 270 -0.34 -8.81 -5.07
CA GLY A 270 0.91 -9.56 -5.14
C GLY A 270 0.89 -10.89 -4.36
N PRO A 271 2.00 -11.67 -4.39
CA PRO A 271 2.13 -12.94 -3.68
C PRO A 271 2.19 -12.74 -2.16
N VAL A 272 2.86 -11.69 -1.66
CA VAL A 272 2.81 -11.31 -0.25
C VAL A 272 1.92 -10.09 -0.14
N ALA A 273 0.64 -10.29 0.15
CA ALA A 273 -0.36 -9.23 0.16
C ALA A 273 -1.26 -9.30 1.40
N ARG A 274 -1.81 -8.15 1.79
CA ARG A 274 -2.56 -8.03 3.04
C ARG A 274 -3.65 -6.98 2.98
N GLY A 275 -4.79 -7.30 3.59
CA GLY A 275 -5.81 -6.30 3.91
C GLY A 275 -7.05 -6.85 4.59
N GLY A 276 -7.92 -5.91 4.95
CA GLY A 276 -9.15 -6.18 5.69
C GLY A 276 -10.23 -6.89 4.89
N LEU A 277 -11.09 -7.65 5.57
CA LEU A 277 -12.28 -8.29 5.01
C LEU A 277 -13.54 -7.56 5.44
N ARG A 278 -14.29 -7.01 4.48
CA ARG A 278 -15.53 -6.26 4.75
C ARG A 278 -16.77 -7.13 4.62
N TRP A 279 -17.69 -7.03 5.57
CA TRP A 279 -19.06 -7.48 5.37
C TRP A 279 -19.83 -6.34 4.69
N SER A 280 -20.15 -6.51 3.41
CA SER A 280 -20.84 -5.51 2.59
C SER A 280 -22.35 -5.74 2.57
N ASP A 281 -23.10 -4.64 2.46
CA ASP A 281 -24.53 -4.61 2.19
C ASP A 281 -24.85 -4.36 0.70
N ARG A 282 -23.82 -4.25 -0.16
CA ARG A 282 -23.95 -3.93 -1.60
C ARG A 282 -24.00 -5.18 -2.48
N SER A 283 -25.13 -5.87 -2.52
CA SER A 283 -25.29 -7.09 -3.33
C SER A 283 -25.03 -6.88 -4.84
N GLU A 284 -25.29 -5.69 -5.36
CA GLU A 284 -25.22 -5.41 -6.80
C GLU A 284 -23.79 -5.16 -7.30
N ASP A 285 -22.90 -4.61 -6.47
CA ASP A 285 -21.59 -4.14 -6.91
C ASP A 285 -20.49 -4.16 -5.82
N PHE A 286 -20.58 -5.06 -4.84
CA PHE A 286 -19.59 -5.18 -3.76
C PHE A 286 -18.15 -5.29 -4.29
N ARG A 287 -17.89 -5.94 -5.45
CA ARG A 287 -16.53 -5.96 -6.01
C ARG A 287 -16.01 -4.56 -6.34
N THR A 288 -16.85 -3.64 -6.82
CA THR A 288 -16.45 -2.25 -7.06
C THR A 288 -16.05 -1.58 -5.74
N GLU A 289 -16.84 -1.79 -4.68
CA GLU A 289 -16.52 -1.28 -3.34
C GLU A 289 -15.15 -1.81 -2.87
N ILE A 290 -14.95 -3.13 -2.93
CA ILE A 290 -13.71 -3.77 -2.49
C ILE A 290 -12.53 -3.32 -3.37
N LEU A 291 -12.70 -3.18 -4.68
CA LEU A 291 -11.65 -2.70 -5.58
C LEU A 291 -11.20 -1.27 -5.26
N GLY A 292 -12.14 -0.38 -4.92
CA GLY A 292 -11.81 0.96 -4.44
C GLY A 292 -10.97 0.95 -3.17
N LEU A 293 -11.24 0.01 -2.26
CA LEU A 293 -10.46 -0.18 -1.02
C LEU A 293 -9.08 -0.78 -1.28
N VAL A 294 -8.95 -1.72 -2.22
CA VAL A 294 -7.62 -2.26 -2.62
C VAL A 294 -6.72 -1.15 -3.12
N LYS A 295 -7.25 -0.26 -3.97
CA LYS A 295 -6.48 0.88 -4.50
C LYS A 295 -5.91 1.74 -3.37
N ALA A 296 -6.74 2.11 -2.40
CA ALA A 296 -6.27 2.86 -1.23
C ALA A 296 -5.25 2.05 -0.41
N GLN A 297 -5.43 0.74 -0.29
CA GLN A 297 -4.51 -0.15 0.43
C GLN A 297 -3.15 -0.29 -0.27
N GLN A 298 -3.09 -0.23 -1.61
CA GLN A 298 -1.84 -0.33 -2.36
C GLN A 298 -0.87 0.79 -2.00
N VAL A 299 -1.33 2.04 -1.98
CA VAL A 299 -0.50 3.18 -1.57
C VAL A 299 -0.25 3.20 -0.07
N LYS A 300 -1.24 2.82 0.75
CA LYS A 300 -1.09 2.74 2.22
C LYS A 300 -0.03 1.73 2.66
N ASN A 301 0.08 0.61 1.95
CA ASN A 301 1.05 -0.44 2.25
C ASN A 301 2.48 -0.12 1.77
N ALA A 302 2.73 1.07 1.22
CA ALA A 302 4.05 1.43 0.73
C ALA A 302 5.15 1.34 1.82
N VAL A 303 4.82 1.58 3.08
CA VAL A 303 5.78 1.52 4.21
C VAL A 303 5.96 0.15 4.84
N ILE A 304 5.11 -0.82 4.53
CA ILE A 304 5.15 -2.18 5.12
C ILE A 304 5.54 -3.24 4.09
N VAL A 305 5.75 -4.46 4.57
CA VAL A 305 6.18 -5.60 3.75
C VAL A 305 5.14 -6.02 2.70
N PRO A 306 3.90 -6.41 3.06
CA PRO A 306 2.94 -6.93 2.10
C PRO A 306 2.37 -5.81 1.23
N VAL A 307 2.16 -6.09 -0.06
CA VAL A 307 1.39 -5.18 -0.94
C VAL A 307 -0.10 -5.19 -0.58
N GLY A 308 -0.86 -4.27 -1.16
CA GLY A 308 -2.29 -4.13 -0.87
C GLY A 308 -3.13 -5.35 -1.28
N ALA A 309 -3.98 -5.82 -0.36
CA ALA A 309 -5.10 -6.70 -0.66
C ALA A 309 -6.39 -6.17 0.00
N LYS A 310 -7.53 -6.69 -0.41
CA LYS A 310 -8.80 -6.47 0.29
C LYS A 310 -9.77 -7.57 -0.07
N GLY A 311 -10.59 -7.98 0.87
CA GLY A 311 -11.72 -8.85 0.57
C GLY A 311 -13.03 -8.28 1.08
N GLY A 312 -14.11 -8.85 0.59
CA GLY A 312 -15.42 -8.62 1.14
C GLY A 312 -16.43 -9.63 0.67
N PHE A 313 -17.46 -9.81 1.49
CA PHE A 313 -18.51 -10.79 1.25
C PHE A 313 -19.88 -10.19 1.59
N ILE A 314 -20.91 -10.80 1.02
CA ILE A 314 -22.32 -10.56 1.32
C ILE A 314 -22.93 -11.85 1.87
N ALA A 315 -23.80 -11.74 2.86
CA ALA A 315 -24.64 -12.84 3.33
C ALA A 315 -26.00 -12.77 2.61
N LYS A 316 -26.35 -13.80 1.84
CA LYS A 316 -27.57 -13.82 1.01
C LYS A 316 -28.81 -14.29 1.78
N CYS A 317 -28.61 -15.08 2.85
CA CYS A 317 -29.68 -15.72 3.61
C CYS A 317 -29.93 -15.08 4.98
N LEU A 318 -29.83 -13.75 5.10
CA LEU A 318 -30.02 -13.06 6.38
C LEU A 318 -31.44 -13.27 6.92
N PRO A 319 -31.59 -13.75 8.17
CA PRO A 319 -32.90 -14.04 8.73
C PRO A 319 -33.68 -12.75 8.97
N LYS A 320 -34.98 -12.78 8.64
CA LYS A 320 -35.91 -11.65 8.88
C LYS A 320 -36.47 -11.67 10.31
N ASP A 321 -36.53 -12.84 10.92
CA ASP A 321 -37.01 -13.09 12.28
C ASP A 321 -35.84 -13.52 13.19
N GLY A 322 -35.96 -13.36 14.51
CA GLY A 322 -34.90 -13.75 15.47
C GLY A 322 -33.94 -12.64 15.90
N GLY A 323 -34.16 -11.40 15.44
CA GLY A 323 -33.46 -10.21 15.94
C GLY A 323 -31.98 -10.15 15.59
N ARG A 324 -31.23 -9.35 16.35
CA ARG A 324 -29.80 -9.06 16.10
C ARG A 324 -28.91 -10.30 16.22
N ASP A 325 -29.24 -11.23 17.10
CA ASP A 325 -28.42 -12.42 17.34
C ASP A 325 -28.47 -13.39 16.17
N ALA A 326 -29.66 -13.66 15.62
CA ALA A 326 -29.81 -14.48 14.42
C ALA A 326 -29.12 -13.84 13.19
N PHE A 327 -29.24 -12.51 13.05
CA PHE A 327 -28.54 -11.76 12.01
C PHE A 327 -27.01 -11.89 12.11
N MET A 328 -26.48 -11.75 13.33
CA MET A 328 -25.04 -11.88 13.57
C MET A 328 -24.55 -13.32 13.36
N ALA A 329 -25.30 -14.32 13.81
CA ALA A 329 -24.96 -15.72 13.64
C ALA A 329 -24.86 -16.11 12.15
N GLU A 330 -25.78 -15.62 11.32
CA GLU A 330 -25.74 -15.84 9.87
C GLU A 330 -24.54 -15.13 9.21
N GLY A 331 -24.23 -13.90 9.65
CA GLY A 331 -23.03 -13.17 9.22
C GLY A 331 -21.75 -13.92 9.56
N ILE A 332 -21.65 -14.47 10.78
CA ILE A 332 -20.51 -15.28 11.22
C ILE A 332 -20.38 -16.55 10.37
N ALA A 333 -21.46 -17.28 10.17
CA ALA A 333 -21.42 -18.53 9.39
C ALA A 333 -21.08 -18.28 7.91
N SER A 334 -21.56 -17.17 7.34
CA SER A 334 -21.17 -16.71 5.99
C SER A 334 -19.68 -16.36 5.93
N TYR A 335 -19.15 -15.68 6.96
CA TYR A 335 -17.73 -15.37 7.07
C TYR A 335 -16.87 -16.64 7.19
N GLN A 336 -17.26 -17.61 8.01
CA GLN A 336 -16.56 -18.89 8.14
C GLN A 336 -16.50 -19.65 6.80
N THR A 337 -17.61 -19.63 6.05
CA THR A 337 -17.67 -20.21 4.70
C THR A 337 -16.71 -19.48 3.75
N PHE A 338 -16.70 -18.15 3.79
CA PHE A 338 -15.81 -17.33 2.98
C PHE A 338 -14.33 -17.60 3.27
N ILE A 339 -13.91 -17.60 4.55
CA ILE A 339 -12.53 -17.92 4.94
C ILE A 339 -12.14 -19.34 4.51
N SER A 340 -13.02 -20.31 4.75
CA SER A 340 -12.80 -21.70 4.33
C SER A 340 -12.58 -21.80 2.82
N ALA A 341 -13.38 -21.09 2.03
CA ALA A 341 -13.25 -21.05 0.57
C ALA A 341 -11.95 -20.40 0.08
N LEU A 342 -11.42 -19.40 0.79
CA LEU A 342 -10.12 -18.81 0.47
C LEU A 342 -8.98 -19.81 0.73
N LEU A 343 -9.01 -20.49 1.89
CA LEU A 343 -8.00 -21.47 2.26
C LEU A 343 -8.03 -22.72 1.36
N ASP A 344 -9.20 -23.09 0.84
CA ASP A 344 -9.36 -24.25 -0.04
C ASP A 344 -8.55 -24.16 -1.35
N VAL A 345 -8.12 -22.97 -1.77
CA VAL A 345 -7.32 -22.73 -3.00
C VAL A 345 -5.95 -22.12 -2.72
N THR A 346 -5.55 -22.04 -1.45
CA THR A 346 -4.25 -21.51 -1.01
C THR A 346 -3.31 -22.65 -0.63
N ASP A 347 -2.03 -22.56 -0.98
CA ASP A 347 -1.06 -23.59 -0.56
C ASP A 347 -0.84 -23.51 0.97
N ASN A 348 -0.56 -24.64 1.61
CA ASN A 348 -0.08 -24.67 3.00
C ASN A 348 1.45 -24.89 3.02
N LEU A 349 2.02 -24.88 4.22
CA LEU A 349 3.46 -24.97 4.43
C LEU A 349 3.73 -25.82 5.68
N SER A 350 4.57 -26.84 5.55
CA SER A 350 4.96 -27.68 6.70
C SER A 350 6.45 -27.99 6.59
N GLU A 351 7.19 -27.77 7.68
CA GLU A 351 8.64 -27.99 7.74
C GLU A 351 9.45 -27.33 6.59
N GLY A 352 8.92 -26.22 6.05
CA GLY A 352 9.57 -25.52 4.92
C GLY A 352 9.11 -25.97 3.54
N ALA A 353 8.42 -27.10 3.42
CA ALA A 353 7.90 -27.63 2.16
C ALA A 353 6.49 -27.09 1.86
N ILE A 354 6.27 -26.72 0.60
CA ILE A 354 4.94 -26.32 0.09
C ILE A 354 4.04 -27.56 0.04
N ILE A 355 2.85 -27.42 0.61
CA ILE A 355 1.78 -28.43 0.55
C ILE A 355 0.65 -27.85 -0.31
N PRO A 356 0.47 -28.34 -1.56
CA PRO A 356 -0.65 -27.93 -2.39
C PRO A 356 -2.01 -28.29 -1.76
N PRO A 357 -3.06 -27.49 -2.01
CA PRO A 357 -4.40 -27.84 -1.55
C PRO A 357 -4.88 -29.14 -2.19
N GLU A 358 -5.53 -29.99 -1.39
CA GLU A 358 -6.00 -31.30 -1.85
C GLU A 358 -7.02 -31.18 -2.98
N ASN A 359 -6.98 -32.09 -3.95
CA ASN A 359 -7.95 -32.18 -5.04
C ASN A 359 -8.10 -30.85 -5.83
N VAL A 360 -6.99 -30.14 -6.05
CA VAL A 360 -6.93 -28.90 -6.84
C VAL A 360 -5.85 -29.01 -7.91
N VAL A 361 -6.22 -28.77 -9.17
CA VAL A 361 -5.26 -28.57 -10.26
C VAL A 361 -4.77 -27.12 -10.23
N ARG A 362 -3.44 -26.93 -10.21
CA ARG A 362 -2.78 -25.62 -10.15
C ARG A 362 -2.27 -25.20 -11.53
N HIS A 363 -2.68 -24.02 -11.99
CA HIS A 363 -2.17 -23.40 -13.23
C HIS A 363 -1.23 -22.21 -12.96
N ASP A 364 -0.81 -22.04 -11.71
CA ASP A 364 0.08 -20.99 -11.21
C ASP A 364 1.17 -21.54 -10.28
N GLY A 365 2.14 -20.69 -9.94
CA GLY A 365 3.23 -21.01 -9.00
C GLY A 365 2.76 -21.20 -7.55
N ASP A 366 3.72 -21.38 -6.65
CA ASP A 366 3.45 -21.53 -5.21
C ASP A 366 2.86 -20.24 -4.62
N ASP A 367 1.83 -20.38 -3.80
CA ASP A 367 1.12 -19.29 -3.13
C ASP A 367 0.68 -19.70 -1.72
N PRO A 368 1.63 -19.85 -0.76
CA PRO A 368 1.32 -20.24 0.61
C PRO A 368 0.92 -19.06 1.51
N TYR A 369 1.04 -17.82 1.03
CA TYR A 369 0.86 -16.63 1.85
C TYR A 369 -0.55 -16.03 1.68
N LEU A 370 -1.34 -16.07 2.76
CA LEU A 370 -2.65 -15.42 2.84
C LEU A 370 -2.86 -14.87 4.25
N VAL A 371 -2.86 -13.54 4.39
CA VAL A 371 -3.14 -12.84 5.65
C VAL A 371 -4.37 -11.95 5.48
N VAL A 372 -5.27 -12.03 6.45
CA VAL A 372 -6.49 -11.22 6.49
C VAL A 372 -6.47 -10.27 7.69
N ALA A 373 -7.31 -9.25 7.65
CA ALA A 373 -7.54 -8.37 8.79
C ALA A 373 -9.03 -8.07 8.95
N ALA A 374 -9.43 -7.52 10.09
CA ALA A 374 -10.78 -7.01 10.27
C ALA A 374 -11.00 -5.72 9.47
N ASP A 375 -12.25 -5.48 9.07
CA ASP A 375 -12.76 -4.23 8.49
C ASP A 375 -14.19 -3.97 9.03
N LYS A 376 -14.90 -3.03 8.40
CA LYS A 376 -16.31 -2.75 8.69
C LYS A 376 -17.14 -4.04 8.63
N GLY A 377 -17.88 -4.28 9.72
CA GLY A 377 -18.76 -5.44 9.86
C GLY A 377 -18.07 -6.73 10.34
N THR A 378 -16.74 -6.75 10.46
CA THR A 378 -15.97 -7.95 10.86
C THR A 378 -15.00 -7.67 12.02
N ALA A 379 -15.16 -6.55 12.74
CA ALA A 379 -14.25 -6.08 13.80
C ALA A 379 -13.89 -7.16 14.85
N THR A 380 -14.84 -8.03 15.20
CA THR A 380 -14.66 -9.10 16.20
C THR A 380 -14.39 -10.47 15.59
N PHE A 381 -14.17 -10.56 14.28
CA PHE A 381 -14.10 -11.84 13.56
C PHE A 381 -12.67 -12.37 13.37
N SER A 382 -11.64 -11.59 13.71
CA SER A 382 -10.24 -12.04 13.58
C SER A 382 -9.95 -13.33 14.34
N ASP A 383 -10.51 -13.49 15.55
CA ASP A 383 -10.36 -14.74 16.31
C ASP A 383 -10.97 -15.95 15.60
N ILE A 384 -12.12 -15.76 14.93
CA ILE A 384 -12.79 -16.82 14.15
C ILE A 384 -11.91 -17.25 12.97
N ALA A 385 -11.31 -16.30 12.27
CA ALA A 385 -10.39 -16.60 11.17
C ALA A 385 -9.12 -17.34 11.66
N ASN A 386 -8.54 -16.90 12.78
CA ASN A 386 -7.40 -17.56 13.41
C ASN A 386 -7.74 -18.98 13.88
N GLU A 387 -8.92 -19.19 14.46
CA GLU A 387 -9.38 -20.52 14.86
C GLU A 387 -9.52 -21.47 13.67
N ILE A 388 -10.08 -21.00 12.55
CA ILE A 388 -10.15 -21.81 11.30
C ILE A 388 -8.75 -22.17 10.80
N SER A 389 -7.82 -21.20 10.78
CA SER A 389 -6.42 -21.41 10.39
C SER A 389 -5.75 -22.49 11.26
N VAL A 390 -5.86 -22.36 12.58
CA VAL A 390 -5.29 -23.33 13.54
C VAL A 390 -5.91 -24.71 13.38
N ASN A 391 -7.23 -24.81 13.27
CA ASN A 391 -7.94 -26.10 13.13
C ASN A 391 -7.58 -26.83 11.83
N ARG A 392 -7.26 -26.08 10.77
CA ARG A 392 -6.81 -26.63 9.48
C ARG A 392 -5.31 -26.93 9.44
N GLY A 393 -4.57 -26.66 10.52
CA GLY A 393 -3.11 -26.79 10.53
C GLY A 393 -2.43 -25.86 9.51
N PHE A 394 -3.04 -24.70 9.22
CA PHE A 394 -2.44 -23.72 8.33
C PHE A 394 -1.26 -23.06 9.03
N TRP A 395 -0.12 -22.97 8.33
CA TRP A 395 1.18 -22.63 8.92
C TRP A 395 1.24 -21.27 9.63
N MET A 396 0.39 -20.31 9.25
CA MET A 396 0.34 -19.02 9.92
C MET A 396 -0.29 -19.10 11.31
N GLY A 397 -1.08 -20.14 11.60
CA GLY A 397 -1.77 -20.29 12.88
C GLY A 397 -2.57 -19.03 13.24
N ASP A 398 -2.27 -18.41 14.37
CA ASP A 398 -2.91 -17.17 14.86
C ASP A 398 -2.25 -15.86 14.36
N ALA A 399 -1.33 -15.97 13.39
CA ALA A 399 -0.87 -14.86 12.57
C ALA A 399 -1.70 -14.68 11.29
N PHE A 400 -2.63 -15.61 10.98
CA PHE A 400 -3.46 -15.56 9.78
C PHE A 400 -4.36 -14.31 9.72
N ALA A 401 -4.92 -13.93 10.86
CA ALA A 401 -5.73 -12.74 11.02
C ALA A 401 -5.17 -11.81 12.10
N SER A 402 -4.86 -10.57 11.73
CA SER A 402 -4.37 -9.57 12.68
C SER A 402 -5.50 -8.91 13.48
N GLY A 403 -5.20 -8.45 14.70
CA GLY A 403 -6.16 -7.74 15.55
C GLY A 403 -7.17 -8.65 16.27
N GLY A 404 -6.80 -9.92 16.50
CA GLY A 404 -7.54 -10.83 17.37
C GLY A 404 -7.26 -10.58 18.86
N SER A 405 -7.81 -11.44 19.72
CA SER A 405 -7.68 -11.42 21.18
C SER A 405 -6.22 -11.42 21.70
N ILE A 406 -5.32 -12.08 20.98
CA ILE A 406 -3.86 -12.04 21.18
C ILE A 406 -3.27 -11.19 20.04
N GLY A 407 -3.51 -9.89 20.08
CA GLY A 407 -3.07 -8.91 19.09
C GLY A 407 -2.95 -7.52 19.70
N TYR A 408 -2.45 -6.56 18.92
CA TYR A 408 -2.34 -5.19 19.40
C TYR A 408 -3.68 -4.46 19.28
N ASP A 409 -4.23 -3.99 20.40
CA ASP A 409 -5.49 -3.22 20.41
C ASP A 409 -5.22 -1.79 19.95
N HIS A 410 -5.58 -1.49 18.71
CA HIS A 410 -5.33 -0.18 18.09
C HIS A 410 -6.06 0.96 18.80
N LYS A 411 -7.23 0.70 19.40
CA LYS A 411 -7.99 1.72 20.15
C LYS A 411 -7.33 2.01 21.48
N LYS A 412 -6.92 0.97 22.20
CA LYS A 412 -6.20 1.12 23.48
C LYS A 412 -4.84 1.77 23.29
N MET A 413 -4.13 1.41 22.22
CA MET A 413 -2.84 2.03 21.88
C MET A 413 -2.97 3.44 21.28
N GLY A 414 -4.16 3.75 20.71
CA GLY A 414 -4.43 4.96 19.95
C GLY A 414 -3.54 5.10 18.70
N ILE A 415 -2.97 4.01 18.19
CA ILE A 415 -1.81 4.06 17.28
C ILE A 415 -2.14 4.75 15.95
N THR A 416 -3.34 4.55 15.42
CA THR A 416 -3.79 5.21 14.18
C THR A 416 -3.90 6.72 14.37
N ALA A 417 -4.51 7.17 15.48
CA ALA A 417 -4.66 8.59 15.78
C ALA A 417 -3.30 9.23 16.09
N ARG A 418 -2.44 8.55 16.86
CA ARG A 418 -1.08 9.00 17.15
C ARG A 418 -0.25 9.15 15.88
N GLY A 419 -0.32 8.19 14.96
CA GLY A 419 0.34 8.26 13.65
C GLY A 419 -0.11 9.47 12.83
N ALA A 420 -1.41 9.69 12.71
CA ALA A 420 -1.96 10.85 11.99
C ALA A 420 -1.61 12.18 12.69
N TRP A 421 -1.48 12.17 14.01
CA TRP A 421 -1.07 13.34 14.77
C TRP A 421 0.39 13.74 14.52
N VAL A 422 1.27 12.80 14.19
CA VAL A 422 2.65 13.13 13.76
C VAL A 422 2.63 14.03 12.53
N SER A 423 1.75 13.78 11.57
CA SER A 423 1.53 14.66 10.41
C SER A 423 1.04 16.05 10.83
N VAL A 424 0.05 16.12 11.73
CA VAL A 424 -0.46 17.39 12.27
C VAL A 424 0.65 18.19 12.92
N GLN A 425 1.46 17.55 13.77
CA GLN A 425 2.61 18.18 14.43
C GLN A 425 3.63 18.69 13.41
N ARG A 426 3.93 17.94 12.35
CA ARG A 426 4.82 18.40 11.26
C ARG A 426 4.28 19.67 10.62
N HIS A 427 3.01 19.68 10.18
CA HIS A 427 2.42 20.83 9.49
C HIS A 427 2.43 22.10 10.35
N PHE A 428 2.10 21.99 11.64
CA PHE A 428 2.17 23.14 12.54
C PHE A 428 3.60 23.56 12.86
N ARG A 429 4.55 22.62 12.92
CA ARG A 429 5.96 22.93 13.14
C ARG A 429 6.59 23.67 11.97
N GLU A 430 6.22 23.33 10.74
CA GLU A 430 6.58 24.10 9.53
C GLU A 430 6.02 25.54 9.58
N GLN A 431 5.03 25.82 10.43
CA GLN A 431 4.45 27.15 10.67
C GLN A 431 4.95 27.79 11.98
N GLY A 432 5.90 27.16 12.69
CA GLY A 432 6.44 27.67 13.95
C GLY A 432 5.51 27.52 15.17
N VAL A 433 4.47 26.66 15.09
CA VAL A 433 3.51 26.44 16.17
C VAL A 433 3.72 25.07 16.81
N ASN A 434 3.88 25.04 18.14
CA ASN A 434 3.85 23.80 18.91
C ASN A 434 2.44 23.54 19.47
N VAL A 435 1.70 22.65 18.82
CA VAL A 435 0.34 22.23 19.24
C VAL A 435 0.30 21.49 20.58
N GLN A 436 1.45 21.17 21.16
CA GLN A 436 1.54 20.55 22.49
C GLN A 436 1.63 21.58 23.63
N ASP A 437 1.92 22.85 23.33
CA ASP A 437 2.13 23.91 24.32
C ASP A 437 1.31 25.18 24.05
N THR A 438 0.64 25.28 22.89
CA THR A 438 -0.08 26.47 22.43
C THR A 438 -1.51 26.13 22.06
N ASP A 439 -2.47 26.92 22.55
CA ASP A 439 -3.89 26.78 22.21
C ASP A 439 -4.17 27.02 20.72
N PHE A 440 -4.97 26.16 20.11
CA PHE A 440 -5.33 26.22 18.69
C PHE A 440 -6.76 25.71 18.44
N SER A 441 -7.44 26.33 17.47
CA SER A 441 -8.84 26.05 17.16
C SER A 441 -9.02 24.81 16.28
N VAL A 442 -9.97 23.96 16.65
CA VAL A 442 -10.21 22.67 15.97
C VAL A 442 -11.67 22.49 15.59
N VAL A 443 -11.91 22.05 14.36
CA VAL A 443 -13.18 21.45 13.92
C VAL A 443 -13.00 19.95 13.80
N GLY A 444 -13.88 19.19 14.44
CA GLY A 444 -13.84 17.74 14.48
C GLY A 444 -14.92 17.05 13.65
N ILE A 445 -14.55 16.01 12.91
CA ILE A 445 -15.50 15.10 12.26
C ILE A 445 -15.48 13.76 13.01
N GLY A 446 -16.47 13.52 13.86
CA GLY A 446 -16.54 12.29 14.66
C GLY A 446 -17.21 12.45 16.03
N ASP A 447 -16.96 11.47 16.90
CA ASP A 447 -17.52 11.35 18.25
C ASP A 447 -16.45 10.88 19.23
N MET A 448 -16.48 11.36 20.47
CA MET A 448 -15.53 10.94 21.51
C MET A 448 -15.55 9.42 21.77
N ALA A 449 -16.65 8.70 21.53
CA ALA A 449 -16.66 7.24 21.65
C ALA A 449 -15.80 6.54 20.57
N GLY A 450 -15.54 7.22 19.46
CA GLY A 450 -14.81 6.71 18.31
C GLY A 450 -13.33 6.51 18.62
N ASP A 451 -12.74 5.44 18.06
CA ASP A 451 -11.31 5.12 18.22
C ASP A 451 -10.44 6.30 17.78
N VAL A 452 -10.47 6.63 16.48
CA VAL A 452 -9.57 7.65 15.91
C VAL A 452 -9.91 9.06 16.41
N PHE A 453 -11.19 9.42 16.42
CA PHE A 453 -11.63 10.74 16.86
C PHE A 453 -11.31 10.98 18.34
N GLY A 454 -11.72 10.05 19.21
CA GLY A 454 -11.54 10.16 20.64
C GLY A 454 -10.07 10.21 21.03
N ASN A 455 -9.26 9.27 20.51
CA ASN A 455 -7.81 9.30 20.74
C ASN A 455 -7.19 10.62 20.23
N GLY A 456 -7.50 11.04 18.99
CA GLY A 456 -6.96 12.25 18.39
C GLY A 456 -7.27 13.52 19.21
N MET A 457 -8.51 13.64 19.70
CA MET A 457 -8.93 14.77 20.54
C MET A 457 -8.34 14.77 21.94
N LEU A 458 -7.57 13.74 22.34
CA LEU A 458 -6.86 13.66 23.61
C LEU A 458 -5.33 13.77 23.46
N LEU A 459 -4.81 13.92 22.24
CA LEU A 459 -3.36 14.05 21.97
C LEU A 459 -2.80 15.45 22.24
N SER A 460 -3.63 16.42 22.59
CA SER A 460 -3.18 17.72 23.12
C SER A 460 -4.22 18.31 24.07
N LYS A 461 -3.72 18.84 25.19
CA LYS A 461 -4.52 19.59 26.17
C LYS A 461 -4.89 20.99 25.68
N HIS A 462 -4.25 21.46 24.61
CA HIS A 462 -4.40 22.80 24.03
C HIS A 462 -5.40 22.85 22.88
N ILE A 463 -6.10 21.75 22.61
CA ILE A 463 -7.16 21.74 21.59
C ILE A 463 -8.34 22.58 22.08
N CYS A 464 -8.64 23.65 21.34
CA CYS A 464 -9.88 24.41 21.44
C CYS A 464 -10.89 23.86 20.42
N LEU A 465 -11.65 22.83 20.80
CA LEU A 465 -12.64 22.19 19.91
C LEU A 465 -13.87 23.08 19.72
N VAL A 466 -13.89 23.88 18.67
CA VAL A 466 -14.95 24.89 18.45
C VAL A 466 -16.23 24.30 17.86
N ALA A 467 -16.10 23.21 17.12
CA ALA A 467 -17.24 22.43 16.63
C ALA A 467 -16.84 20.98 16.40
N ALA A 468 -17.80 20.08 16.57
CA ALA A 468 -17.68 18.70 16.11
C ALA A 468 -19.02 18.18 15.61
N PHE A 469 -19.03 17.24 14.68
CA PHE A 469 -20.28 16.63 14.23
C PHE A 469 -20.13 15.15 13.88
N ASN A 470 -21.23 14.40 14.05
CA ASN A 470 -21.32 12.99 13.71
C ASN A 470 -22.64 12.70 12.94
N HIS A 471 -23.11 11.46 12.96
CA HIS A 471 -24.36 11.07 12.30
C HIS A 471 -25.63 11.53 13.03
N MET A 472 -25.53 11.93 14.30
CA MET A 472 -26.66 12.34 15.17
C MET A 472 -26.61 13.81 15.60
N HIS A 473 -25.43 14.33 15.94
CA HIS A 473 -25.23 15.58 16.65
C HIS A 473 -24.29 16.54 15.93
N ILE A 474 -24.49 17.82 16.17
CA ILE A 474 -23.57 18.92 15.90
C ILE A 474 -23.29 19.58 17.25
N PHE A 475 -22.07 19.41 17.76
CA PHE A 475 -21.52 20.07 18.94
C PHE A 475 -20.88 21.39 18.51
N VAL A 476 -21.15 22.47 19.25
CA VAL A 476 -20.56 23.80 19.02
C VAL A 476 -20.20 24.44 20.35
N ASP A 477 -18.97 24.90 20.45
CA ASP A 477 -18.44 25.68 21.57
C ASP A 477 -17.64 26.87 21.01
N PRO A 478 -18.21 28.09 20.93
CA PRO A 478 -17.56 29.20 20.22
C PRO A 478 -16.20 29.65 20.77
N THR A 479 -15.99 29.54 22.08
CA THR A 479 -14.76 29.94 22.78
C THR A 479 -14.46 28.94 23.91
N PRO A 480 -14.04 27.70 23.60
CA PRO A 480 -13.82 26.66 24.60
C PRO A 480 -12.61 27.01 25.46
N ASP A 481 -12.66 26.65 26.74
CA ASP A 481 -11.48 26.64 27.62
C ASP A 481 -10.74 25.31 27.45
N SER A 482 -9.50 25.35 26.97
CA SER A 482 -8.75 24.14 26.57
C SER A 482 -8.54 23.17 27.75
N ALA A 483 -8.23 23.70 28.94
CA ALA A 483 -7.99 22.92 30.14
C ALA A 483 -9.24 22.16 30.64
N SER A 484 -10.36 22.83 30.84
CA SER A 484 -11.59 22.19 31.33
C SER A 484 -12.26 21.31 30.27
N SER A 485 -12.25 21.74 29.00
CA SER A 485 -12.80 20.93 27.89
C SER A 485 -11.97 19.68 27.60
N TYR A 486 -10.66 19.66 27.89
CA TYR A 486 -9.84 18.45 27.81
C TYR A 486 -10.28 17.39 28.81
N GLU A 487 -10.43 17.75 30.09
CA GLU A 487 -10.86 16.81 31.13
C GLU A 487 -12.27 16.26 30.84
N GLU A 488 -13.17 17.08 30.30
CA GLU A 488 -14.50 16.63 29.90
C GLU A 488 -14.48 15.69 28.68
N ARG A 489 -13.68 15.98 27.65
CA ARG A 489 -13.48 15.06 26.52
C ARG A 489 -12.90 13.73 27.00
N LYS A 490 -11.94 13.76 27.92
CA LYS A 490 -11.35 12.55 28.51
C LYS A 490 -12.41 11.74 29.25
N ARG A 491 -13.22 12.38 30.09
CA ARG A 491 -14.35 11.73 30.78
C ARG A 491 -15.29 11.05 29.79
N LEU A 492 -15.66 11.72 28.69
CA LEU A 492 -16.52 11.15 27.66
C LEU A 492 -15.89 9.93 26.98
N PHE A 493 -14.60 9.99 26.63
CA PHE A 493 -13.88 8.87 26.00
C PHE A 493 -13.83 7.63 26.89
N GLU A 494 -13.72 7.81 28.21
CA GLU A 494 -13.62 6.72 29.20
C GLU A 494 -14.98 6.10 29.57
N LEU A 495 -16.11 6.69 29.15
CA LEU A 495 -17.42 6.09 29.36
C LEU A 495 -17.59 4.81 28.53
N PRO A 496 -18.26 3.77 29.06
CA PRO A 496 -18.55 2.55 28.31
C PRO A 496 -19.34 2.80 27.01
N ARG A 497 -20.19 3.82 27.03
CA ARG A 497 -20.90 4.40 25.87
C ARG A 497 -21.05 5.89 26.11
N SER A 498 -20.73 6.69 25.10
CA SER A 498 -20.91 8.14 25.12
C SER A 498 -21.46 8.65 23.80
N SER A 499 -22.01 9.84 23.86
CA SER A 499 -22.40 10.67 22.73
C SER A 499 -22.15 12.14 23.09
N TRP A 500 -22.23 13.04 22.11
CA TRP A 500 -22.18 14.47 22.38
C TRP A 500 -23.24 14.97 23.36
N ASP A 501 -24.39 14.29 23.50
CA ASP A 501 -25.42 14.67 24.48
C ASP A 501 -25.00 14.43 25.94
N ASP A 502 -24.01 13.57 26.17
CA ASP A 502 -23.45 13.30 27.49
C ASP A 502 -22.45 14.38 27.94
N TYR A 503 -22.08 15.32 27.06
CA TYR A 503 -21.15 16.41 27.35
C TYR A 503 -21.75 17.37 28.38
N ASN A 504 -20.96 17.76 29.39
CA ASN A 504 -21.38 18.71 30.40
C ASN A 504 -21.65 20.10 29.80
N ARG A 505 -22.93 20.43 29.64
CA ARG A 505 -23.39 21.69 29.03
C ARG A 505 -22.96 22.93 29.80
N GLU A 506 -22.63 22.82 31.08
CA GLU A 506 -22.11 23.95 31.88
C GLU A 506 -20.71 24.41 31.43
N LEU A 507 -19.95 23.52 30.76
CA LEU A 507 -18.62 23.82 30.23
C LEU A 507 -18.65 24.40 28.81
N ILE A 508 -19.81 24.36 28.13
CA ILE A 508 -19.96 24.94 26.79
C ILE A 508 -20.02 26.46 26.92
N SER A 509 -19.17 27.18 26.19
CA SER A 509 -19.15 28.63 26.24
C SER A 509 -20.44 29.27 25.72
N LYS A 510 -20.61 30.55 26.06
CA LYS A 510 -21.83 31.30 25.74
C LYS A 510 -22.13 31.26 24.24
N GLY A 511 -23.38 30.94 23.90
CA GLY A 511 -23.86 30.88 22.53
C GLY A 511 -23.58 29.55 21.82
N GLY A 512 -22.88 28.61 22.47
CA GLY A 512 -22.71 27.22 22.01
C GLY A 512 -23.86 26.29 22.39
N GLY A 513 -23.75 25.03 21.99
CA GLY A 513 -24.70 23.98 22.33
C GLY A 513 -24.50 22.68 21.55
N ILE A 514 -25.32 21.69 21.88
CA ILE A 514 -25.43 20.43 21.15
C ILE A 514 -26.77 20.41 20.41
N PHE A 515 -26.71 20.22 19.11
CA PHE A 515 -27.86 20.25 18.21
C PHE A 515 -28.06 18.90 17.52
N LEU A 516 -29.31 18.53 17.27
CA LEU A 516 -29.63 17.33 16.50
C LEU A 516 -29.44 17.59 14.99
N ARG A 517 -28.76 16.68 14.30
CA ARG A 517 -28.61 16.70 12.84
C ARG A 517 -29.94 16.53 12.10
N SER A 518 -30.95 15.95 12.78
CA SER A 518 -32.33 15.80 12.29
C SER A 518 -33.21 17.03 12.53
N ALA A 519 -32.71 18.09 13.18
CA ALA A 519 -33.47 19.31 13.41
C ALA A 519 -33.84 19.98 12.07
N LYS A 520 -35.02 20.63 12.02
CA LYS A 520 -35.43 21.38 10.81
C LYS A 520 -34.62 22.67 10.61
N ARG A 521 -34.15 23.26 11.71
CA ARG A 521 -33.48 24.56 11.76
C ARG A 521 -32.73 24.70 13.08
N ILE A 522 -31.58 25.36 13.05
CA ILE A 522 -30.76 25.72 14.20
C ILE A 522 -30.65 27.25 14.23
N ASN A 523 -30.87 27.86 15.40
CA ASN A 523 -30.66 29.30 15.58
C ASN A 523 -29.17 29.57 15.77
N ILE A 524 -28.63 30.57 15.08
CA ILE A 524 -27.21 30.90 15.13
C ILE A 524 -27.01 32.09 16.07
N SER A 525 -26.28 31.87 17.15
CA SER A 525 -25.96 32.91 18.14
C SER A 525 -24.94 33.91 17.58
N PRO A 526 -24.87 35.15 18.12
CA PRO A 526 -23.81 36.10 17.76
C PRO A 526 -22.39 35.52 17.94
N GLU A 527 -22.19 34.68 18.95
CA GLU A 527 -20.91 34.01 19.22
C GLU A 527 -20.59 32.97 18.12
N MET A 528 -21.58 32.18 17.67
CA MET A 528 -21.43 31.26 16.52
C MET A 528 -21.12 32.01 15.22
N LYS A 529 -21.80 33.13 14.97
CA LYS A 529 -21.54 33.98 13.79
C LYS A 529 -20.09 34.43 13.72
N LYS A 530 -19.54 34.87 14.86
CA LYS A 530 -18.14 35.26 14.97
C LYS A 530 -17.20 34.07 14.79
N CYS A 531 -17.50 32.93 15.41
CA CYS A 531 -16.66 31.74 15.36
C CYS A 531 -16.54 31.16 13.93
N PHE A 532 -17.63 31.09 13.18
CA PHE A 532 -17.65 30.51 11.84
C PHE A 532 -17.55 31.53 10.71
N ASP A 533 -17.50 32.82 11.05
CA ASP A 533 -17.50 33.95 10.12
C ASP A 533 -18.69 33.87 9.13
N ILE A 534 -19.90 33.87 9.72
CA ILE A 534 -21.19 33.79 9.03
C ILE A 534 -22.15 34.89 9.50
N SER A 535 -23.21 35.16 8.74
CA SER A 535 -24.13 36.28 9.01
C SER A 535 -25.57 35.87 9.30
N GLU A 536 -25.93 34.64 8.95
CA GLU A 536 -27.26 34.05 9.00
C GLU A 536 -27.75 33.91 10.45
N ASP A 537 -28.99 34.29 10.72
CA ASP A 537 -29.62 34.10 12.04
C ASP A 537 -30.04 32.64 12.28
N HIS A 538 -30.12 31.84 11.21
CA HIS A 538 -30.57 30.47 11.24
C HIS A 538 -30.09 29.67 10.04
N LEU A 539 -29.78 28.39 10.27
CA LEU A 539 -29.36 27.46 9.23
C LEU A 539 -30.03 26.10 9.43
N GLN A 540 -30.21 25.34 8.35
CA GLN A 540 -30.45 23.90 8.45
C GLN A 540 -29.17 23.19 8.91
N PRO A 541 -29.25 22.00 9.54
CA PRO A 541 -28.06 21.28 10.00
C PRO A 541 -27.01 21.03 8.90
N ALA A 542 -27.44 20.71 7.68
CA ALA A 542 -26.53 20.52 6.54
C ALA A 542 -25.79 21.82 6.18
N GLU A 543 -26.49 22.96 6.17
CA GLU A 543 -25.90 24.27 5.89
C GLU A 543 -24.94 24.71 7.01
N LEU A 544 -25.27 24.40 8.27
CA LEU A 544 -24.38 24.67 9.41
C LEU A 544 -23.11 23.82 9.32
N ILE A 545 -23.19 22.54 8.95
CA ILE A 545 -22.00 21.70 8.74
C ILE A 545 -21.13 22.28 7.61
N SER A 546 -21.74 22.70 6.50
CA SER A 546 -21.01 23.38 5.42
C SER A 546 -20.31 24.65 5.90
N ALA A 547 -20.96 25.46 6.75
CA ALA A 547 -20.36 26.66 7.35
C ALA A 547 -19.21 26.33 8.30
N ILE A 548 -19.36 25.29 9.13
CA ILE A 548 -18.32 24.79 10.04
C ILE A 548 -17.08 24.35 9.26
N LEU A 549 -17.25 23.61 8.15
CA LEU A 549 -16.14 23.17 7.29
C LEU A 549 -15.43 24.35 6.60
N LYS A 550 -16.13 25.47 6.40
CA LYS A 550 -15.59 26.72 5.85
C LYS A 550 -15.08 27.67 6.94
N ALA A 551 -15.14 27.32 8.22
CA ALA A 551 -14.76 28.22 9.30
C ALA A 551 -13.24 28.53 9.27
N PRO A 552 -12.81 29.75 9.64
CA PRO A 552 -11.40 30.10 9.74
C PRO A 552 -10.80 29.53 11.03
N VAL A 553 -10.39 28.26 11.01
CA VAL A 553 -9.84 27.54 12.16
C VAL A 553 -8.40 27.06 11.89
N ASP A 554 -7.69 26.59 12.91
CA ASP A 554 -6.33 26.10 12.73
C ASP A 554 -6.32 24.69 12.15
N LEU A 555 -7.14 23.78 12.68
CA LEU A 555 -7.18 22.37 12.30
C LEU A 555 -8.59 21.89 11.98
N ILE A 556 -8.76 21.18 10.86
CA ILE A 556 -9.86 20.22 10.67
C ILE A 556 -9.30 18.83 10.95
N TRP A 557 -9.86 18.15 11.94
CA TRP A 557 -9.53 16.76 12.27
C TRP A 557 -10.63 15.82 11.80
N ASN A 558 -10.31 14.97 10.81
CA ASN A 558 -11.19 13.89 10.40
C ASN A 558 -10.88 12.61 11.17
N GLY A 559 -11.73 12.25 12.14
CA GLY A 559 -11.69 10.97 12.85
C GLY A 559 -12.91 10.08 12.54
N GLY A 560 -13.70 10.44 11.54
CA GLY A 560 -15.01 9.85 11.22
C GLY A 560 -15.05 9.14 9.87
N ILE A 561 -16.27 8.92 9.37
CA ILE A 561 -16.54 8.28 8.09
C ILE A 561 -17.35 9.24 7.23
N GLY A 562 -16.96 9.41 5.97
CA GLY A 562 -17.66 10.21 4.98
C GLY A 562 -16.70 11.15 4.26
N THR A 563 -17.09 11.61 3.07
CA THR A 563 -16.30 12.54 2.27
C THR A 563 -16.97 13.91 2.23
N TYR A 564 -16.34 14.87 2.91
CA TYR A 564 -16.87 16.19 3.24
C TYR A 564 -16.30 17.31 2.37
N ILE A 565 -15.14 17.06 1.74
CA ILE A 565 -14.43 18.04 0.92
C ILE A 565 -14.05 17.36 -0.40
N LYS A 566 -14.31 18.03 -1.54
CA LYS A 566 -13.95 17.56 -2.88
C LYS A 566 -13.23 18.64 -3.70
N GLY A 567 -12.73 18.30 -4.89
CA GLY A 567 -12.29 19.31 -5.85
C GLY A 567 -13.48 20.02 -6.51
N SER A 568 -13.32 21.29 -6.87
CA SER A 568 -14.30 22.02 -7.69
C SER A 568 -14.58 21.39 -9.06
N ALA A 569 -13.60 20.66 -9.63
CA ALA A 569 -13.76 19.89 -10.87
C ALA A 569 -14.65 18.64 -10.73
N GLU A 570 -14.92 18.19 -9.50
CA GLU A 570 -15.76 17.02 -9.22
C GLU A 570 -17.20 17.44 -8.95
N ARG A 571 -18.17 16.67 -9.48
CA ARG A 571 -19.57 16.75 -9.07
C ARG A 571 -19.78 15.97 -7.78
N HIS A 572 -20.70 16.41 -6.92
CA HIS A 572 -21.02 15.69 -5.68
C HIS A 572 -21.36 14.20 -5.94
N SER A 573 -22.14 13.93 -6.98
CA SER A 573 -22.54 12.58 -7.38
C SER A 573 -21.39 11.66 -7.83
N GLN A 574 -20.21 12.20 -8.16
CA GLN A 574 -19.04 11.42 -8.57
C GLN A 574 -18.25 10.85 -7.38
N VAL A 575 -18.40 11.44 -6.18
CA VAL A 575 -17.63 11.06 -4.98
C VAL A 575 -18.08 9.72 -4.38
N GLY A 576 -19.33 9.32 -4.62
CA GLY A 576 -19.88 8.04 -4.16
C GLY A 576 -20.49 8.04 -2.75
N ASP A 577 -20.39 9.15 -2.02
CA ASP A 577 -20.99 9.36 -0.69
C ASP A 577 -22.23 10.27 -0.75
N LYS A 578 -23.36 9.68 -1.16
CA LYS A 578 -24.61 10.44 -1.36
C LYS A 578 -25.14 11.10 -0.08
N ALA A 579 -24.84 10.54 1.10
CA ALA A 579 -25.35 11.02 2.38
C ALA A 579 -24.81 12.41 2.75
N ASN A 580 -23.65 12.77 2.21
CA ASN A 580 -23.00 14.05 2.44
C ASN A 580 -23.04 14.99 1.22
N ASP A 581 -23.76 14.65 0.14
CA ASP A 581 -23.83 15.47 -1.08
C ASP A 581 -24.28 16.91 -0.80
N SER A 582 -25.25 17.10 0.08
CA SER A 582 -25.85 18.42 0.38
C SER A 582 -24.99 19.32 1.29
N LEU A 583 -23.98 18.75 1.97
CA LEU A 583 -23.14 19.47 2.94
C LEU A 583 -21.66 19.53 2.53
N ARG A 584 -21.29 18.84 1.45
CA ARG A 584 -19.92 18.76 0.97
C ARG A 584 -19.48 20.09 0.37
N ILE A 585 -18.24 20.48 0.63
CA ILE A 585 -17.65 21.73 0.13
C ILE A 585 -16.50 21.44 -0.84
N ASN A 586 -16.00 22.47 -1.53
CA ASN A 586 -14.79 22.39 -2.34
C ASN A 586 -13.53 22.65 -1.50
N GLY A 587 -12.39 22.10 -1.91
CA GLY A 587 -11.09 22.33 -1.26
C GLY A 587 -10.68 23.80 -1.27
N SER A 588 -11.10 24.56 -2.29
CA SER A 588 -10.89 26.01 -2.38
C SER A 588 -11.70 26.84 -1.39
N GLU A 589 -12.73 26.25 -0.77
CA GLU A 589 -13.57 26.93 0.23
C GLU A 589 -13.09 26.69 1.67
N VAL A 590 -12.11 25.79 1.86
CA VAL A 590 -11.57 25.46 3.17
C VAL A 590 -10.65 26.60 3.63
N ARG A 591 -10.95 27.16 4.81
CA ARG A 591 -10.16 28.22 5.43
C ARG A 591 -9.33 27.75 6.63
N ALA A 592 -9.32 26.45 6.89
CA ALA A 592 -8.46 25.85 7.89
C ALA A 592 -6.97 25.93 7.48
N LYS A 593 -6.04 26.03 8.42
CA LYS A 593 -4.60 25.99 8.09
C LYS A 593 -4.13 24.57 7.78
N VAL A 594 -4.62 23.60 8.55
CA VAL A 594 -4.21 22.19 8.47
C VAL A 594 -5.45 21.29 8.40
N ILE A 595 -5.37 20.23 7.59
CA ILE A 595 -6.30 19.11 7.65
C ILE A 595 -5.50 17.86 8.05
N GLY A 596 -5.91 17.21 9.14
CA GLY A 596 -5.39 15.90 9.55
C GLY A 596 -6.45 14.81 9.35
N GLU A 597 -6.09 13.75 8.62
CA GLU A 597 -7.01 12.65 8.29
C GLU A 597 -6.64 11.35 9.01
N GLY A 598 -7.10 11.20 10.25
CA GLY A 598 -7.05 9.92 10.94
C GLY A 598 -8.05 8.89 10.38
N GLY A 599 -9.22 9.35 9.92
CA GLY A 599 -10.22 8.55 9.22
C GLY A 599 -9.90 8.43 7.72
N ASN A 600 -10.57 7.51 7.02
CA ASN A 600 -10.39 7.34 5.58
C ASN A 600 -11.31 8.27 4.78
N LEU A 601 -10.80 8.82 3.67
CA LEU A 601 -11.53 9.54 2.64
C LEU A 601 -12.39 10.72 3.15
N GLY A 602 -11.89 11.50 4.11
CA GLY A 602 -12.53 12.75 4.54
C GLY A 602 -12.55 13.79 3.44
N VAL A 603 -11.48 13.79 2.64
CA VAL A 603 -11.25 14.68 1.50
C VAL A 603 -10.98 13.83 0.25
N THR A 604 -11.53 14.20 -0.91
CA THR A 604 -11.09 13.58 -2.18
C THR A 604 -9.66 14.00 -2.52
N GLN A 605 -8.96 13.24 -3.37
CA GLN A 605 -7.61 13.61 -3.78
C GLN A 605 -7.54 14.99 -4.45
N LEU A 606 -8.49 15.30 -5.34
CA LEU A 606 -8.58 16.61 -5.97
C LEU A 606 -8.93 17.72 -4.96
N GLY A 607 -9.73 17.42 -3.93
CA GLY A 607 -10.00 18.36 -2.84
C GLY A 607 -8.75 18.69 -2.03
N ARG A 608 -7.88 17.71 -1.75
CA ARG A 608 -6.60 17.94 -1.07
C ARG A 608 -5.65 18.77 -1.91
N ILE A 609 -5.56 18.49 -3.22
CA ILE A 609 -4.73 19.25 -4.15
C ILE A 609 -5.22 20.70 -4.22
N GLU A 610 -6.53 20.91 -4.37
CA GLU A 610 -7.12 22.25 -4.40
C GLU A 610 -6.89 23.00 -3.08
N PHE A 611 -7.02 22.35 -1.93
CA PHE A 611 -6.69 22.95 -0.62
C PHE A 611 -5.20 23.32 -0.52
N GLY A 612 -4.31 22.43 -0.96
CA GLY A 612 -2.86 22.66 -0.97
C GLY A 612 -2.41 23.81 -1.87
N LEU A 613 -3.05 23.96 -3.04
CA LEU A 613 -2.81 25.09 -3.94
C LEU A 613 -3.29 26.43 -3.36
N ASN A 614 -4.23 26.40 -2.41
CA ASN A 614 -4.72 27.59 -1.70
C ASN A 614 -3.95 27.86 -0.39
N GLY A 615 -2.78 27.22 -0.18
CA GLY A 615 -1.90 27.46 0.96
C GLY A 615 -2.20 26.60 2.19
N GLY A 616 -3.18 25.70 2.12
CA GLY A 616 -3.48 24.73 3.16
C GLY A 616 -2.43 23.61 3.25
N ALA A 617 -2.25 23.04 4.43
CA ALA A 617 -1.36 21.91 4.64
C ALA A 617 -2.14 20.62 4.94
N SER A 618 -1.98 19.63 4.06
CA SER A 618 -2.48 18.27 4.28
C SER A 618 -1.63 17.25 3.56
N TYR A 619 -1.57 16.05 4.11
CA TYR A 619 -1.20 14.85 3.37
C TYR A 619 -2.46 14.11 2.92
N THR A 620 -2.25 12.94 2.34
CA THR A 620 -3.33 11.99 2.09
C THR A 620 -3.59 11.14 3.32
N ASP A 621 -4.82 10.66 3.47
CA ASP A 621 -5.23 9.79 4.58
C ASP A 621 -4.32 8.55 4.72
N PHE A 622 -3.88 7.95 3.62
CA PHE A 622 -3.00 6.79 3.66
C PHE A 622 -1.56 7.08 4.11
N ILE A 623 -1.16 8.35 4.22
CA ILE A 623 0.06 8.78 4.94
C ILE A 623 -0.25 8.98 6.42
N ASP A 624 -1.30 9.74 6.72
CA ASP A 624 -1.67 10.11 8.09
C ASP A 624 -2.02 8.87 8.92
N ASN A 625 -2.95 8.05 8.45
CA ASN A 625 -3.50 6.92 9.19
C ASN A 625 -2.78 5.59 8.91
N ALA A 626 -1.54 5.65 8.40
CA ALA A 626 -0.69 4.50 8.11
C ALA A 626 -0.34 3.68 9.37
N GLY A 627 -0.31 4.32 10.55
CA GLY A 627 0.15 3.67 11.79
C GLY A 627 -0.64 2.42 12.19
N GLY A 628 -1.93 2.35 11.86
CA GLY A 628 -2.73 1.14 12.09
C GLY A 628 -2.31 -0.04 11.21
N VAL A 629 -1.92 0.22 9.95
CA VAL A 629 -1.45 -0.83 9.03
C VAL A 629 -0.04 -1.29 9.39
N ASP A 630 0.83 -0.35 9.77
CA ASP A 630 2.20 -0.58 10.21
C ASP A 630 2.28 -1.40 11.51
N CYS A 631 1.55 -0.99 12.55
CA CYS A 631 1.45 -1.74 13.82
C CYS A 631 1.07 -3.20 13.60
N SER A 632 0.19 -3.40 12.63
CA SER A 632 -0.36 -4.70 12.35
C SER A 632 0.56 -5.55 11.45
N ASP A 633 1.50 -4.94 10.72
CA ASP A 633 2.58 -5.65 10.01
C ASP A 633 3.62 -6.17 11.01
N HIS A 634 4.00 -5.35 11.99
CA HIS A 634 4.81 -5.78 13.12
C HIS A 634 4.14 -6.93 13.90
N GLU A 635 2.83 -6.88 14.13
CA GLU A 635 2.10 -7.99 14.77
C GLU A 635 2.31 -9.32 14.03
N VAL A 636 2.09 -9.32 12.72
CA VAL A 636 2.19 -10.55 11.90
C VAL A 636 3.63 -11.06 11.86
N ASN A 637 4.61 -10.20 11.59
CA ASN A 637 6.02 -10.61 11.49
C ASN A 637 6.58 -11.14 12.83
N ILE A 638 6.24 -10.50 13.95
CA ILE A 638 6.66 -11.00 15.28
C ILE A 638 5.99 -12.36 15.56
N LYS A 639 4.71 -12.54 15.23
CA LYS A 639 4.03 -13.83 15.42
C LYS A 639 4.61 -14.93 14.53
N ILE A 640 4.94 -14.64 13.27
CA ILE A 640 5.59 -15.61 12.37
C ILE A 640 6.92 -16.07 12.99
N MET A 641 7.76 -15.13 13.41
CA MET A 641 9.04 -15.44 14.06
C MET A 641 8.86 -16.30 15.33
N LEU A 642 7.94 -15.91 16.22
CA LEU A 642 7.74 -16.62 17.48
C LEU A 642 7.03 -17.96 17.33
N ASN A 643 6.19 -18.13 16.29
CA ASN A 643 5.56 -19.41 15.99
C ASN A 643 6.60 -20.43 15.52
N ASP A 644 7.61 -20.03 14.73
CA ASP A 644 8.72 -20.91 14.36
C ASP A 644 9.47 -21.45 15.61
N VAL A 645 9.73 -20.58 16.59
CA VAL A 645 10.34 -20.98 17.87
C VAL A 645 9.42 -21.89 18.68
N LEU A 646 8.12 -21.62 18.68
CA LEU A 646 7.13 -22.45 19.36
C LEU A 646 7.03 -23.85 18.73
N ASP A 647 7.00 -23.93 17.40
CA ASP A 647 6.91 -25.19 16.65
C ASP A 647 8.17 -26.04 16.82
N SER A 648 9.34 -25.40 17.02
CA SER A 648 10.59 -26.08 17.37
C SER A 648 10.63 -26.63 18.81
N GLY A 649 9.68 -26.24 19.67
CA GLY A 649 9.56 -26.70 21.05
C GLY A 649 10.26 -25.82 22.10
N ASP A 650 10.91 -24.73 21.70
CA ASP A 650 11.67 -23.85 22.59
C ASP A 650 10.80 -22.85 23.37
N LEU A 651 9.55 -22.65 22.97
CA LEU A 651 8.57 -21.80 23.67
C LEU A 651 7.22 -22.49 23.87
N THR A 652 6.62 -22.29 25.04
CA THR A 652 5.19 -22.59 25.22
C THR A 652 4.32 -21.46 24.67
N ARG A 653 3.08 -21.77 24.26
CA ARG A 653 2.09 -20.76 23.82
C ARG A 653 1.89 -19.63 24.83
N LYS A 654 1.91 -19.94 26.13
CA LYS A 654 1.77 -18.93 27.20
C LYS A 654 2.98 -17.98 27.25
N GLN A 655 4.21 -18.51 27.17
CA GLN A 655 5.42 -17.69 27.14
C GLN A 655 5.46 -16.83 25.88
N ARG A 656 5.16 -17.41 24.72
CA ARG A 656 5.10 -16.68 23.44
C ARG A 656 4.16 -15.48 23.51
N ASN A 657 2.94 -15.69 24.01
CA ASN A 657 1.94 -14.62 24.12
C ASN A 657 2.38 -13.50 25.08
N GLN A 658 3.02 -13.85 26.20
CA GLN A 658 3.55 -12.85 27.13
C GLN A 658 4.65 -12.01 26.48
N ILE A 659 5.65 -12.65 25.87
CA ILE A 659 6.76 -11.98 25.18
C ILE A 659 6.24 -11.03 24.09
N PHE A 660 5.23 -11.48 23.33
CA PHE A 660 4.57 -10.67 22.30
C PHE A 660 3.90 -9.43 22.91
N MET A 661 3.07 -9.59 23.94
CA MET A 661 2.35 -8.46 24.55
C MET A 661 3.30 -7.47 25.23
N ASP A 662 4.43 -7.92 25.78
CA ASP A 662 5.46 -7.06 26.40
C ASP A 662 6.12 -6.10 25.39
N GLN A 663 5.97 -6.32 24.07
CA GLN A 663 6.51 -5.43 23.03
C GLN A 663 5.58 -4.28 22.61
N THR A 664 4.38 -4.14 23.21
CA THR A 664 3.36 -3.17 22.77
C THR A 664 3.91 -1.74 22.60
N ASP A 665 4.64 -1.23 23.59
CA ASP A 665 5.19 0.13 23.54
C ASP A 665 6.39 0.25 22.58
N ASN A 666 7.20 -0.79 22.47
CA ASN A 666 8.33 -0.83 21.53
C ASN A 666 7.85 -0.82 20.07
N VAL A 667 6.78 -1.58 19.78
CA VAL A 667 6.14 -1.56 18.46
C VAL A 667 5.52 -0.19 18.19
N ALA A 668 4.84 0.41 19.17
CA ALA A 668 4.30 1.76 19.00
C ALA A 668 5.40 2.78 18.66
N ALA A 669 6.60 2.68 19.26
CA ALA A 669 7.72 3.55 18.96
C ALA A 669 8.24 3.36 17.52
N LEU A 670 8.37 2.11 17.03
CA LEU A 670 8.77 1.82 15.66
C LEU A 670 7.79 2.41 14.64
N VAL A 671 6.49 2.20 14.86
CA VAL A 671 5.41 2.72 14.00
C VAL A 671 5.44 4.24 13.93
N LEU A 672 5.51 4.92 15.07
CA LEU A 672 5.53 6.38 15.09
C LEU A 672 6.80 6.96 14.47
N ASN A 673 7.93 6.28 14.61
CA ASN A 673 9.16 6.66 13.92
C ASN A 673 9.01 6.54 12.39
N ASN A 674 8.34 5.50 11.89
CA ASN A 674 8.02 5.38 10.47
C ASN A 674 7.12 6.53 9.97
N ASN A 675 6.04 6.85 10.71
CA ASN A 675 5.19 8.01 10.41
C ASN A 675 6.00 9.32 10.40
N TYR A 676 6.88 9.52 11.38
CA TYR A 676 7.73 10.70 11.48
C TYR A 676 8.67 10.83 10.27
N ARG A 677 9.41 9.77 9.94
CA ARG A 677 10.36 9.77 8.82
C ARG A 677 9.66 9.96 7.47
N GLN A 678 8.48 9.36 7.29
CA GLN A 678 7.73 9.49 6.05
C GLN A 678 7.22 10.92 5.82
N THR A 679 6.63 11.55 6.85
CA THR A 679 6.19 12.95 6.75
C THR A 679 7.37 13.91 6.55
N GLN A 680 8.53 13.61 7.15
CA GLN A 680 9.77 14.36 6.92
C GLN A 680 10.21 14.32 5.47
N ALA A 681 10.22 13.13 4.88
CA ALA A 681 10.64 12.92 3.50
C ALA A 681 9.73 13.69 2.53
N ILE A 682 8.42 13.73 2.79
CA ILE A 682 7.47 14.50 1.98
C ILE A 682 7.68 16.01 2.17
N ALA A 683 7.96 16.48 3.39
CA ALA A 683 8.25 17.90 3.65
C ALA A 683 9.50 18.38 2.89
N LEU A 684 10.60 17.63 3.01
CA LEU A 684 11.84 17.88 2.25
C LEU A 684 11.60 17.83 0.74
N ALA A 685 10.84 16.83 0.26
CA ALA A 685 10.48 16.72 -1.15
C ALA A 685 9.62 17.88 -1.64
N TYR A 686 8.70 18.39 -0.82
CA TYR A 686 7.84 19.53 -1.16
C TYR A 686 8.65 20.80 -1.38
N ARG A 687 9.64 21.05 -0.52
CA ARG A 687 10.59 22.15 -0.69
C ARG A 687 11.45 21.96 -1.95
N ASP A 688 12.02 20.78 -2.17
CA ASP A 688 12.88 20.49 -3.32
C ASP A 688 12.13 20.51 -4.66
N CYS A 689 10.86 20.11 -4.68
CA CYS A 689 10.05 19.99 -5.89
C CYS A 689 9.78 21.33 -6.57
N GLN A 690 9.72 22.43 -5.81
CA GLN A 690 9.55 23.78 -6.36
C GLN A 690 10.70 24.14 -7.31
N VAL A 691 11.93 23.75 -6.97
CA VAL A 691 13.13 24.04 -7.78
C VAL A 691 13.39 22.96 -8.84
N ARG A 692 12.92 21.72 -8.61
CA ARG A 692 13.30 20.53 -9.37
C ARG A 692 12.13 19.78 -10.00
N LEU A 693 11.05 20.48 -10.35
CA LEU A 693 9.83 19.86 -10.87
C LEU A 693 10.08 18.91 -12.06
N ASP A 694 11.04 19.23 -12.94
CA ASP A 694 11.40 18.40 -14.10
C ASP A 694 11.88 16.99 -13.71
N GLU A 695 12.55 16.84 -12.56
CA GLU A 695 13.01 15.54 -12.04
C GLU A 695 11.78 14.66 -11.68
N TYR A 696 10.77 15.25 -11.05
CA TYR A 696 9.51 14.56 -10.70
C TYR A 696 8.65 14.27 -11.93
N ALA A 697 8.55 15.20 -12.87
CA ALA A 697 7.83 15.02 -14.13
C ALA A 697 8.41 13.85 -14.94
N ARG A 698 9.75 13.70 -14.96
CA ARG A 698 10.40 12.56 -15.59
C ARG A 698 10.05 11.24 -14.91
N LEU A 699 10.11 11.20 -13.58
CA LEU A 699 9.75 10.00 -12.82
C LEU A 699 8.32 9.54 -13.11
N ILE A 700 7.36 10.49 -13.17
CA ILE A 700 5.97 10.20 -13.54
C ILE A 700 5.91 9.55 -14.93
N ARG A 701 6.57 10.15 -15.94
CA ARG A 701 6.60 9.60 -17.31
C ARG A 701 7.23 8.21 -17.37
N GLU A 702 8.29 7.99 -16.60
CA GLU A 702 8.98 6.71 -16.56
C GLU A 702 8.08 5.60 -15.98
N TYR A 703 7.45 5.84 -14.84
CA TYR A 703 6.54 4.86 -14.23
C TYR A 703 5.30 4.59 -15.08
N GLU A 704 4.78 5.60 -15.79
CA GLU A 704 3.72 5.37 -16.75
C GLU A 704 4.17 4.58 -17.98
N GLY A 705 5.35 4.88 -18.52
CA GLY A 705 5.93 4.14 -19.63
C GLY A 705 6.19 2.67 -19.30
N GLN A 706 6.48 2.38 -18.02
CA GLN A 706 6.63 1.03 -17.49
C GLN A 706 5.29 0.37 -17.11
N GLY A 707 4.17 1.08 -17.21
CA GLY A 707 2.85 0.59 -16.81
C GLY A 707 2.63 0.45 -15.29
N LYS A 708 3.55 0.98 -14.47
CA LYS A 708 3.50 0.93 -13.00
C LYS A 708 2.60 2.00 -12.39
N LEU A 709 2.43 3.12 -13.09
CA LEU A 709 1.61 4.26 -12.68
C LEU A 709 0.58 4.57 -13.75
N ASN A 710 -0.59 5.05 -13.34
CA ASN A 710 -1.58 5.67 -14.23
C ASN A 710 -1.94 7.04 -13.65
N ARG A 711 -1.44 8.14 -14.25
CA ARG A 711 -1.59 9.49 -13.68
C ARG A 711 -3.05 9.89 -13.53
N ALA A 712 -3.90 9.52 -14.49
CA ALA A 712 -5.31 9.87 -14.49
C ALA A 712 -6.06 9.15 -13.35
N LEU A 713 -5.71 7.88 -13.10
CA LEU A 713 -6.29 7.11 -12.00
C LEU A 713 -5.85 7.67 -10.64
N GLU A 714 -4.62 8.16 -10.52
CA GLU A 714 -4.09 8.73 -9.26
C GLU A 714 -4.24 10.23 -9.10
N PHE A 715 -4.94 10.89 -10.04
CA PHE A 715 -5.14 12.34 -10.03
C PHE A 715 -3.82 13.14 -10.00
N LEU A 716 -2.76 12.59 -10.60
CA LEU A 716 -1.50 13.30 -10.82
C LEU A 716 -1.62 14.21 -12.07
N PRO A 717 -0.89 15.34 -12.10
CA PRO A 717 -1.05 16.34 -13.16
C PRO A 717 -0.66 15.82 -14.54
N SER A 718 -1.35 16.32 -15.57
CA SER A 718 -0.96 16.12 -16.97
C SER A 718 0.33 16.87 -17.30
N GLU A 719 0.94 16.59 -18.46
CA GLU A 719 2.11 17.36 -18.93
C GLU A 719 1.80 18.86 -19.05
N ASP A 720 0.61 19.21 -19.56
CA ASP A 720 0.18 20.60 -19.69
C ASP A 720 0.10 21.29 -18.32
N THR A 721 -0.52 20.64 -17.33
CA THR A 721 -0.60 21.18 -15.96
C THR A 721 0.78 21.30 -15.30
N LEU A 722 1.70 20.37 -15.55
CA LEU A 722 3.07 20.45 -15.04
C LEU A 722 3.82 21.66 -15.64
N LEU A 723 3.62 21.93 -16.93
CA LEU A 723 4.23 23.07 -17.61
C LEU A 723 3.65 24.41 -17.13
N GLU A 724 2.34 24.48 -16.93
CA GLU A 724 1.65 25.64 -16.34
C GLU A 724 2.20 25.93 -14.94
N ARG A 725 2.31 24.91 -14.09
CA ARG A 725 2.87 25.05 -12.74
C ARG A 725 4.32 25.51 -12.75
N LYS A 726 5.15 24.95 -13.62
CA LYS A 726 6.55 25.37 -13.80
C LYS A 726 6.65 26.86 -14.12
N THR A 727 5.79 27.36 -15.01
CA THR A 727 5.78 28.77 -15.42
C THR A 727 5.30 29.70 -14.30
N ALA A 728 4.53 29.18 -13.36
CA ALA A 728 4.04 29.88 -12.18
C ALA A 728 4.94 29.69 -10.94
N ASP A 729 6.15 29.11 -11.08
CA ASP A 729 7.05 28.74 -10.00
C ASP A 729 6.40 27.83 -8.92
N LEU A 730 5.44 27.00 -9.34
CA LEU A 730 4.76 26.03 -8.50
C LEU A 730 5.31 24.61 -8.76
N GLY A 731 5.45 23.84 -7.68
CA GLY A 731 5.81 22.41 -7.74
C GLY A 731 4.58 21.49 -7.65
N LEU A 732 4.83 20.23 -7.29
CA LEU A 732 3.78 19.32 -6.83
C LEU A 732 3.34 19.66 -5.40
N THR A 733 2.07 19.42 -5.11
CA THR A 733 1.49 19.57 -3.77
C THR A 733 1.88 18.39 -2.86
N ARG A 734 1.82 18.59 -1.53
CA ARG A 734 2.05 17.50 -0.56
C ARG A 734 1.18 16.25 -0.79
N PRO A 735 -0.12 16.36 -1.17
CA PRO A 735 -0.93 15.20 -1.53
C PRO A 735 -0.46 14.46 -2.80
N GLU A 736 0.06 15.17 -3.81
CA GLU A 736 0.62 14.53 -5.01
C GLU A 736 1.96 13.83 -4.69
N LEU A 737 2.80 14.44 -3.87
CA LEU A 737 4.05 13.83 -3.39
C LEU A 737 3.78 12.61 -2.50
N SER A 738 2.69 12.61 -1.74
CA SER A 738 2.23 11.45 -0.96
C SER A 738 1.93 10.23 -1.83
N VAL A 739 1.38 10.44 -3.03
CA VAL A 739 1.19 9.38 -4.02
C VAL A 739 2.55 8.91 -4.55
N LEU A 740 3.38 9.84 -5.04
CA LEU A 740 4.66 9.49 -5.68
C LEU A 740 5.64 8.77 -4.75
N ILE A 741 5.73 9.18 -3.48
CA ILE A 741 6.58 8.51 -2.49
C ILE A 741 6.13 7.07 -2.28
N SER A 742 4.81 6.83 -2.29
CA SER A 742 4.22 5.51 -2.06
C SER A 742 4.50 4.57 -3.23
N TYR A 743 4.31 5.04 -4.47
CA TYR A 743 4.64 4.29 -5.68
C TYR A 743 6.14 4.00 -5.79
N THR A 744 7.00 4.97 -5.45
CA THR A 744 8.45 4.80 -5.48
C THR A 744 8.92 3.76 -4.47
N LYS A 745 8.39 3.78 -3.24
CA LYS A 745 8.69 2.75 -2.25
C LYS A 745 8.18 1.38 -2.69
N ALA A 746 6.95 1.29 -3.22
CA ALA A 746 6.40 0.04 -3.72
C ALA A 746 7.28 -0.58 -4.81
N ASP A 747 7.74 0.22 -5.77
CA ASP A 747 8.64 -0.20 -6.83
C ASP A 747 10.01 -0.68 -6.29
N LEU A 748 10.64 0.12 -5.42
CA LEU A 748 11.94 -0.23 -4.85
C LEU A 748 11.89 -1.53 -4.04
N LYS A 749 10.80 -1.79 -3.30
CA LYS A 749 10.63 -3.06 -2.57
C LYS A 749 10.67 -4.27 -3.48
N GLU A 750 9.98 -4.20 -4.63
CA GLU A 750 10.00 -5.27 -5.62
C GLU A 750 11.38 -5.43 -6.26
N GLN A 751 12.02 -4.32 -6.62
CA GLN A 751 13.31 -4.35 -7.32
C GLN A 751 14.49 -4.74 -6.40
N LEU A 752 14.40 -4.47 -5.10
CA LEU A 752 15.42 -4.79 -4.10
C LEU A 752 15.29 -6.20 -3.50
N ASN A 753 14.14 -6.88 -3.64
CA ASN A 753 13.98 -8.25 -3.17
C ASN A 753 14.71 -9.24 -4.11
N ARG A 754 16.04 -9.24 -4.04
CA ARG A 754 16.96 -9.99 -4.90
C ARG A 754 18.10 -10.61 -4.08
N PRO A 755 18.68 -11.74 -4.51
CA PRO A 755 19.81 -12.38 -3.82
C PRO A 755 20.97 -11.43 -3.51
N GLN A 756 21.30 -10.51 -4.43
CA GLN A 756 22.38 -9.52 -4.28
C GLN A 756 22.22 -8.63 -3.03
N ILE A 757 20.98 -8.36 -2.62
CA ILE A 757 20.64 -7.57 -1.43
C ILE A 757 20.44 -8.50 -0.24
N ASN A 758 19.62 -9.54 -0.42
CA ASN A 758 19.18 -10.42 0.65
C ASN A 758 20.33 -11.26 1.23
N GLU A 759 21.29 -11.69 0.40
CA GLU A 759 22.42 -12.53 0.83
C GLU A 759 23.64 -11.70 1.24
N ASN A 760 23.63 -10.38 1.01
CA ASN A 760 24.69 -9.50 1.47
C ASN A 760 24.63 -9.35 2.99
N SER A 761 25.62 -9.92 3.70
CA SER A 761 25.64 -9.96 5.16
C SER A 761 25.65 -8.58 5.82
N TYR A 762 26.16 -7.55 5.15
CA TYR A 762 26.21 -6.20 5.70
C TYR A 762 24.83 -5.50 5.58
N ILE A 763 24.21 -5.57 4.40
CA ILE A 763 22.87 -4.99 4.18
C ILE A 763 21.83 -5.72 5.04
N ALA A 764 21.97 -7.04 5.19
CA ALA A 764 21.04 -7.88 5.95
C ALA A 764 20.82 -7.41 7.40
N ASN A 765 21.77 -6.69 8.01
CA ASN A 765 21.64 -6.14 9.35
C ASN A 765 20.46 -5.15 9.48
N ILE A 766 20.01 -4.57 8.37
CA ILE A 766 18.81 -3.69 8.35
C ILE A 766 17.53 -4.44 8.75
N LEU A 767 17.53 -5.78 8.71
CA LEU A 767 16.45 -6.62 9.23
C LEU A 767 16.12 -6.28 10.70
N GLU A 768 17.13 -5.97 11.49
CA GLU A 768 16.99 -5.69 12.92
C GLU A 768 16.21 -4.40 13.20
N THR A 769 16.15 -3.46 12.25
CA THR A 769 15.39 -2.21 12.40
C THR A 769 13.88 -2.42 12.31
N ALA A 770 13.45 -3.57 11.78
CA ALA A 770 12.03 -3.94 11.69
C ALA A 770 11.46 -4.53 12.99
N PHE A 771 12.30 -4.83 13.99
CA PHE A 771 11.88 -5.51 15.22
C PHE A 771 12.30 -4.74 16.48
N PRO A 772 11.55 -4.86 17.59
CA PRO A 772 11.98 -4.37 18.89
C PRO A 772 13.36 -4.92 19.28
N GLN A 773 14.26 -4.04 19.74
CA GLN A 773 15.66 -4.40 20.06
C GLN A 773 15.80 -5.52 21.09
N GLY A 774 14.85 -5.63 22.04
CA GLY A 774 14.81 -6.75 22.98
C GLY A 774 14.61 -8.10 22.27
N LEU A 775 13.72 -8.15 21.27
CA LEU A 775 13.50 -9.36 20.48
C LEU A 775 14.69 -9.69 19.58
N VAL A 776 15.34 -8.68 18.99
CA VAL A 776 16.56 -8.87 18.18
C VAL A 776 17.64 -9.57 19.01
N LYS A 777 17.84 -9.12 20.24
CA LYS A 777 18.84 -9.68 21.16
C LYS A 777 18.49 -11.12 21.58
N ASP A 778 17.23 -11.37 21.95
CA ASP A 778 16.83 -12.65 22.53
C ASP A 778 16.54 -13.73 21.46
N PHE A 779 16.15 -13.33 20.24
CA PHE A 779 15.75 -14.21 19.14
C PHE A 779 16.52 -13.95 17.84
N HIS A 780 17.82 -13.65 17.94
CA HIS A 780 18.67 -13.34 16.80
C HIS A 780 18.63 -14.43 15.70
N GLU A 781 18.88 -15.70 16.01
CA GLU A 781 18.85 -16.76 14.99
C GLU A 781 17.46 -16.96 14.33
N PRO A 782 16.35 -17.07 15.08
CA PRO A 782 15.01 -17.11 14.49
C PRO A 782 14.71 -15.92 13.57
N LEU A 783 15.14 -14.72 13.95
CA LEU A 783 14.98 -13.51 13.14
C LEU A 783 15.69 -13.65 11.78
N TYR A 784 16.95 -14.08 11.77
CA TYR A 784 17.70 -14.26 10.51
C TYR A 784 17.24 -15.47 9.68
N ARG A 785 16.44 -16.38 10.24
CA ARG A 785 15.74 -17.46 9.52
C ARG A 785 14.30 -17.10 9.13
N HIS A 786 13.87 -15.87 9.41
CA HIS A 786 12.49 -15.43 9.13
C HIS A 786 12.11 -15.68 7.67
N ARG A 787 10.91 -16.24 7.43
CA ARG A 787 10.48 -16.63 6.08
C ARG A 787 10.39 -15.45 5.11
N LEU A 788 9.95 -14.30 5.61
CA LEU A 788 9.90 -13.05 4.83
C LEU A 788 11.18 -12.21 4.95
N ARG A 789 12.32 -12.82 5.29
CA ARG A 789 13.57 -12.07 5.51
C ARG A 789 13.94 -11.19 4.31
N GLY A 790 13.82 -11.71 3.09
CA GLY A 790 14.12 -10.94 1.88
C GLY A 790 13.19 -9.75 1.69
N GLU A 791 11.89 -9.96 1.88
CA GLU A 791 10.87 -8.94 1.77
C GLU A 791 11.01 -7.86 2.86
N ILE A 792 11.36 -8.24 4.10
CA ILE A 792 11.60 -7.30 5.20
C ILE A 792 12.85 -6.45 4.91
N ILE A 793 13.97 -7.06 4.51
CA ILE A 793 15.20 -6.35 4.16
C ILE A 793 14.94 -5.35 3.03
N ALA A 794 14.30 -5.79 1.95
CA ALA A 794 13.95 -4.93 0.82
C ALA A 794 13.04 -3.77 1.24
N THR A 795 12.07 -4.02 2.12
CA THR A 795 11.16 -3.01 2.68
C THR A 795 11.88 -1.98 3.52
N GLN A 796 12.70 -2.41 4.47
CA GLN A 796 13.46 -1.49 5.32
C GLN A 796 14.45 -0.67 4.48
N LEU A 797 15.13 -1.28 3.51
CA LEU A 797 16.09 -0.58 2.64
C LEU A 797 15.41 0.41 1.70
N ALA A 798 14.27 0.06 1.10
CA ALA A 798 13.47 0.96 0.27
C ALA A 798 12.95 2.15 1.10
N ASN A 799 12.46 1.91 2.31
CA ASN A 799 12.07 2.96 3.24
C ASN A 799 13.25 3.86 3.57
N ASP A 800 14.42 3.30 3.89
CA ASP A 800 15.61 4.05 4.27
C ASP A 800 16.12 4.94 3.13
N LEU A 801 16.26 4.38 1.92
CA LEU A 801 16.64 5.09 0.70
C LEU A 801 15.75 6.30 0.44
N VAL A 802 14.43 6.10 0.45
CA VAL A 802 13.46 7.16 0.12
C VAL A 802 13.33 8.17 1.25
N ASN A 803 13.32 7.72 2.51
CA ASN A 803 13.16 8.61 3.66
C ASN A 803 14.35 9.55 3.83
N TYR A 804 15.57 9.07 3.58
CA TYR A 804 16.77 9.90 3.67
C TYR A 804 17.08 10.67 2.38
N MET A 805 17.00 10.03 1.22
CA MET A 805 17.54 10.61 -0.02
C MET A 805 16.47 11.24 -0.94
N GLY A 806 15.19 11.00 -0.67
CA GLY A 806 14.08 11.54 -1.42
C GLY A 806 13.62 10.68 -2.61
N ILE A 807 12.50 11.09 -3.20
CA ILE A 807 11.73 10.32 -4.19
C ILE A 807 12.52 10.06 -5.49
N THR A 808 13.31 11.03 -5.97
CA THR A 808 13.97 10.94 -7.29
C THR A 808 15.41 10.37 -7.22
N PHE A 809 15.91 10.03 -6.03
CA PHE A 809 17.33 9.71 -5.83
C PHE A 809 17.81 8.51 -6.66
N VAL A 810 17.10 7.39 -6.59
CA VAL A 810 17.52 6.15 -7.26
C VAL A 810 17.47 6.30 -8.77
N ASN A 811 16.36 6.78 -9.34
CA ASN A 811 16.23 7.01 -10.79
C ASN A 811 17.30 7.98 -11.30
N ARG A 812 17.63 9.03 -10.55
CA ARG A 812 18.69 9.96 -10.96
C ARG A 812 20.06 9.31 -10.99
N LEU A 813 20.41 8.51 -9.99
CA LEU A 813 21.68 7.79 -10.00
C LEU A 813 21.72 6.74 -11.11
N HIS A 814 20.59 6.08 -11.38
CA HIS A 814 20.45 5.16 -12.50
C HIS A 814 20.71 5.86 -13.84
N ASP A 815 20.00 6.96 -14.14
CA ASP A 815 20.15 7.75 -15.36
C ASP A 815 21.59 8.24 -15.57
N SER A 816 22.23 8.70 -14.49
CA SER A 816 23.51 9.42 -14.57
C SER A 816 24.75 8.52 -14.47
N THR A 817 24.60 7.26 -14.08
CA THR A 817 25.72 6.29 -13.94
C THR A 817 25.52 5.00 -14.73
N GLY A 818 24.28 4.68 -15.13
CA GLY A 818 23.92 3.39 -15.72
C GLY A 818 23.95 2.22 -14.73
N ALA A 819 24.13 2.47 -13.43
CA ALA A 819 24.20 1.45 -12.40
C ALA A 819 22.83 0.81 -12.13
N THR A 820 22.80 -0.46 -11.72
CA THR A 820 21.55 -1.11 -11.35
C THR A 820 21.03 -0.59 -10.00
N ILE A 821 19.75 -0.80 -9.69
CA ILE A 821 19.18 -0.39 -8.40
C ILE A 821 19.88 -1.08 -7.23
N CYS A 822 20.31 -2.34 -7.38
CA CYS A 822 21.06 -3.06 -6.36
C CYS A 822 22.42 -2.41 -6.10
N ASP A 823 23.14 -2.01 -7.15
CA ASP A 823 24.43 -1.31 -7.02
C ASP A 823 24.25 0.05 -6.33
N ILE A 824 23.19 0.78 -6.70
CA ILE A 824 22.86 2.08 -6.09
C ILE A 824 22.54 1.90 -4.61
N ALA A 825 21.78 0.88 -4.24
CA ALA A 825 21.45 0.59 -2.85
C ALA A 825 22.70 0.23 -2.04
N ALA A 826 23.59 -0.61 -2.57
CA ALA A 826 24.87 -0.92 -1.93
C ALA A 826 25.73 0.34 -1.75
N ALA A 827 25.87 1.18 -2.79
CA ALA A 827 26.65 2.41 -2.75
C ALA A 827 26.08 3.43 -1.76
N TYR A 828 24.75 3.51 -1.68
CA TYR A 828 24.06 4.29 -0.66
C TYR A 828 24.35 3.77 0.74
N THR A 829 24.21 2.47 1.01
CA THR A 829 24.48 1.88 2.33
C THR A 829 25.92 2.14 2.77
N THR A 830 26.88 2.00 1.85
CA THR A 830 28.30 2.29 2.09
C THR A 830 28.50 3.75 2.47
N ALA A 831 27.97 4.68 1.67
CA ALA A 831 28.08 6.12 1.93
C ALA A 831 27.38 6.54 3.23
N ARG A 832 26.17 6.04 3.49
CA ARG A 832 25.37 6.32 4.68
C ARG A 832 26.14 6.00 5.95
N ASP A 833 26.79 4.83 5.99
CA ASP A 833 27.46 4.34 7.20
C ASP A 833 28.87 4.94 7.37
N ILE A 834 29.59 5.21 6.28
CA ILE A 834 30.87 5.95 6.32
C ILE A 834 30.68 7.34 6.93
N PHE A 835 29.62 8.04 6.51
CA PHE A 835 29.33 9.40 6.97
C PHE A 835 28.39 9.45 8.17
N CYS A 836 28.10 8.30 8.81
CA CYS A 836 27.24 8.22 10.00
C CYS A 836 25.91 8.98 9.87
N LEU A 837 25.28 8.90 8.68
CA LEU A 837 24.10 9.72 8.33
C LEU A 837 22.99 9.58 9.37
N ASP A 838 22.68 8.35 9.79
CA ASP A 838 21.61 8.06 10.75
C ASP A 838 21.82 8.77 12.10
N GLN A 839 23.06 8.75 12.62
CA GLN A 839 23.40 9.42 13.89
C GLN A 839 23.22 10.94 13.79
N HIS A 840 23.74 11.56 12.73
CA HIS A 840 23.60 13.00 12.52
C HIS A 840 22.15 13.40 12.27
N TRP A 841 21.39 12.59 11.54
CA TRP A 841 19.99 12.84 11.29
C TRP A 841 19.16 12.79 12.56
N GLN A 842 19.37 11.77 13.41
CA GLN A 842 18.73 11.67 14.72
C GLN A 842 19.06 12.87 15.60
N ALA A 843 20.32 13.31 15.62
CA ALA A 843 20.75 14.50 16.35
C ALA A 843 20.04 15.78 15.86
N ILE A 844 19.81 15.93 14.54
CA ILE A 844 19.03 17.06 14.02
C ILE A 844 17.56 16.94 14.46
N THR A 845 16.95 15.76 14.36
CA THR A 845 15.54 15.57 14.76
C THR A 845 15.31 15.77 16.26
N ALA A 846 16.32 15.55 17.10
CA ALA A 846 16.25 15.83 18.53
C ALA A 846 16.11 17.35 18.83
N LEU A 847 16.37 18.22 17.86
CA LEU A 847 16.22 19.68 17.96
C LEU A 847 14.81 20.18 17.56
N ASP A 848 13.85 19.27 17.40
CA ASP A 848 12.45 19.63 17.13
C ASP A 848 11.94 20.66 18.15
N TYR A 849 11.35 21.76 17.67
CA TYR A 849 10.88 22.90 18.46
C TYR A 849 11.96 23.68 19.24
N GLN A 850 13.24 23.32 19.12
CA GLN A 850 14.36 24.04 19.72
C GLN A 850 14.98 25.04 18.73
N ILE A 851 15.00 24.67 17.45
CA ILE A 851 15.45 25.52 16.34
C ILE A 851 14.36 25.62 15.27
N THR A 852 14.52 26.52 14.29
CA THR A 852 13.55 26.66 13.21
C THR A 852 13.55 25.44 12.30
N THR A 853 12.39 25.11 11.73
CA THR A 853 12.23 23.96 10.82
C THR A 853 13.12 24.12 9.58
N GLU A 854 13.23 25.35 9.06
CA GLU A 854 14.05 25.66 7.89
C GLU A 854 15.52 25.34 8.13
N LEU A 855 16.04 25.64 9.34
CA LEU A 855 17.42 25.35 9.69
C LEU A 855 17.68 23.85 9.85
N GLN A 856 16.72 23.09 10.41
CA GLN A 856 16.80 21.62 10.44
C GLN A 856 16.87 21.05 9.03
N GLU A 857 15.98 21.50 8.15
CA GLU A 857 15.92 21.04 6.76
C GLU A 857 17.18 21.40 5.98
N ASP A 858 17.77 22.59 6.20
CA ASP A 858 19.04 22.98 5.59
C ASP A 858 20.17 22.02 5.95
N MET A 859 20.29 21.65 7.24
CA MET A 859 21.26 20.66 7.69
C MET A 859 21.01 19.28 7.06
N MET A 860 19.75 18.85 6.96
CA MET A 860 19.39 17.58 6.30
C MET A 860 19.76 17.58 4.83
N VAL A 861 19.44 18.66 4.10
CA VAL A 861 19.77 18.81 2.67
C VAL A 861 21.28 18.79 2.43
N ASP A 862 22.07 19.38 3.32
CA ASP A 862 23.53 19.32 3.24
C ASP A 862 24.06 17.88 3.39
N LEU A 863 23.53 17.11 4.34
CA LEU A 863 23.87 15.70 4.52
C LEU A 863 23.40 14.83 3.33
N MET A 864 22.19 15.08 2.80
CA MET A 864 21.68 14.42 1.60
C MET A 864 22.58 14.68 0.39
N ARG A 865 23.13 15.88 0.25
CA ARG A 865 24.07 16.21 -0.83
C ARG A 865 25.39 15.46 -0.66
N LEU A 866 25.92 15.40 0.55
CA LEU A 866 27.13 14.65 0.88
C LEU A 866 26.98 13.17 0.53
N VAL A 867 25.95 12.50 1.05
CA VAL A 867 25.73 11.07 0.83
C VAL A 867 25.43 10.76 -0.64
N ARG A 868 24.70 11.62 -1.33
CA ARG A 868 24.45 11.46 -2.78
C ARG A 868 25.72 11.51 -3.60
N ARG A 869 26.61 12.47 -3.33
CA ARG A 869 27.90 12.56 -4.02
C ARG A 869 28.78 11.36 -3.68
N ALA A 870 28.81 10.94 -2.42
CA ALA A 870 29.57 9.78 -1.98
C ALA A 870 29.07 8.47 -2.64
N ALA A 871 27.76 8.24 -2.69
CA ALA A 871 27.18 7.09 -3.37
C ALA A 871 27.57 7.07 -4.86
N ARG A 872 27.47 8.22 -5.56
CA ARG A 872 27.95 8.35 -6.94
C ARG A 872 29.44 8.03 -7.07
N TRP A 873 30.25 8.51 -6.13
CA TRP A 873 31.70 8.25 -6.11
C TRP A 873 31.99 6.75 -6.03
N PHE A 874 31.32 6.01 -5.14
CA PHE A 874 31.47 4.56 -5.04
C PHE A 874 31.04 3.84 -6.32
N LEU A 875 29.92 4.24 -6.93
CA LEU A 875 29.46 3.67 -8.21
C LEU A 875 30.49 3.87 -9.33
N ARG A 876 31.13 5.03 -9.41
CA ARG A 876 32.14 5.31 -10.44
C ARG A 876 33.48 4.59 -10.18
N ASN A 877 33.94 4.56 -8.93
CA ASN A 877 35.28 4.09 -8.57
C ASN A 877 35.35 2.59 -8.26
N ARG A 878 34.27 1.96 -7.77
CA ARG A 878 34.21 0.52 -7.46
C ARG A 878 33.35 -0.28 -8.44
N ARG A 879 32.43 0.39 -9.16
CA ARG A 879 31.48 -0.24 -10.09
C ARG A 879 30.71 -1.37 -9.38
N ALA A 880 30.59 -2.56 -9.99
CA ALA A 880 29.76 -3.66 -9.50
C ALA A 880 30.42 -4.56 -8.43
N ASN A 881 31.69 -4.33 -8.06
CA ASN A 881 32.45 -5.20 -7.13
C ASN A 881 32.77 -4.49 -5.82
N MET A 882 31.75 -3.96 -5.13
CA MET A 882 31.95 -3.23 -3.89
C MET A 882 31.72 -4.12 -2.65
N ASP A 883 32.76 -4.28 -1.84
CA ASP A 883 32.65 -4.88 -0.51
C ASP A 883 32.29 -3.80 0.51
N ILE A 884 30.98 -3.71 0.82
CA ILE A 884 30.43 -2.69 1.72
C ILE A 884 31.14 -2.71 3.07
N LYS A 885 31.38 -3.90 3.63
CA LYS A 885 31.97 -4.02 4.97
C LYS A 885 33.41 -3.49 4.97
N ALA A 886 34.21 -3.93 4.00
CA ALA A 886 35.60 -3.50 3.89
C ALA A 886 35.73 -1.98 3.65
N GLU A 887 34.88 -1.41 2.80
CA GLU A 887 34.87 0.04 2.55
C GLU A 887 34.44 0.82 3.80
N VAL A 888 33.42 0.38 4.54
CA VAL A 888 33.00 1.06 5.78
C VAL A 888 34.10 0.97 6.84
N GLU A 889 34.71 -0.19 7.05
CA GLU A 889 35.80 -0.38 8.02
C GLU A 889 37.03 0.48 7.69
N ARG A 890 37.33 0.68 6.39
CA ARG A 890 38.43 1.54 5.92
C ARG A 890 38.11 3.03 6.05
N PHE A 891 36.97 3.48 5.52
CA PHE A 891 36.71 4.90 5.36
C PHE A 891 36.10 5.56 6.59
N ARG A 892 35.25 4.86 7.37
CA ARG A 892 34.52 5.48 8.50
C ARG A 892 35.46 6.07 9.57
N PRO A 893 36.48 5.36 10.09
CA PRO A 893 37.36 5.93 11.12
C PRO A 893 38.18 7.12 10.58
N ALA A 894 38.61 7.03 9.33
CA ALA A 894 39.37 8.07 8.65
C ALA A 894 38.55 9.34 8.41
N VAL A 895 37.30 9.21 7.96
CA VAL A 895 36.34 10.32 7.84
C VAL A 895 36.09 10.97 9.20
N GLY A 896 35.91 10.17 10.26
CA GLY A 896 35.75 10.69 11.62
C GLY A 896 36.96 11.52 12.09
N SER A 897 38.19 11.06 11.81
CA SER A 897 39.41 11.82 12.12
C SER A 897 39.49 13.15 11.37
N ILE A 898 39.16 13.16 10.07
CA ILE A 898 39.13 14.39 9.26
C ILE A 898 38.04 15.34 9.77
N ALA A 899 36.84 14.83 10.07
CA ALA A 899 35.72 15.65 10.55
C ALA A 899 36.05 16.37 11.87
N ALA A 900 36.70 15.67 12.81
CA ALA A 900 37.09 16.25 14.10
C ALA A 900 38.14 17.38 13.98
N LYS A 901 38.95 17.38 12.92
CA LYS A 901 40.02 18.37 12.69
C LYS A 901 39.72 19.33 11.54
N LEU A 902 38.55 19.25 10.93
CA LEU A 902 38.23 19.94 9.68
C LEU A 902 38.44 21.46 9.78
N GLY A 903 37.98 22.09 10.87
CA GLY A 903 38.15 23.52 11.10
C GLY A 903 39.62 23.97 11.21
N GLN A 904 40.54 23.07 11.59
CA GLN A 904 41.98 23.37 11.66
C GLN A 904 42.68 23.18 10.30
N MET A 905 42.13 22.30 9.46
CA MET A 905 42.70 21.93 8.15
C MET A 905 42.26 22.87 7.03
N LEU A 906 41.05 23.44 7.11
CA LEU A 906 40.55 24.39 6.11
C LEU A 906 41.35 25.70 6.16
N LYS A 907 41.55 26.31 4.98
CA LYS A 907 42.23 27.60 4.79
C LYS A 907 41.41 28.53 3.91
N GLY A 908 41.72 29.83 4.01
CA GLY A 908 41.17 30.89 3.16
C GLY A 908 39.66 30.84 2.99
N SER A 909 39.19 30.94 1.75
CA SER A 909 37.77 31.05 1.42
C SER A 909 36.90 29.84 1.83
N ALA A 910 37.50 28.66 1.97
CA ALA A 910 36.80 27.48 2.45
C ALA A 910 36.59 27.50 3.98
N TYR A 911 37.60 27.96 4.74
CA TYR A 911 37.50 28.17 6.18
C TYR A 911 36.47 29.25 6.52
N ASP A 912 36.52 30.40 5.86
CA ASP A 912 35.62 31.52 6.18
C ASP A 912 34.14 31.14 6.01
N ARG A 913 33.81 30.37 4.96
CA ARG A 913 32.46 29.85 4.73
C ARG A 913 32.06 28.82 5.79
N TRP A 914 32.94 27.87 6.08
CA TRP A 914 32.69 26.87 7.13
C TRP A 914 32.46 27.55 8.48
N GLN A 915 33.33 28.48 8.87
CA GLN A 915 33.24 29.22 10.13
C GLN A 915 31.96 30.07 10.20
N ALA A 916 31.56 30.72 9.10
CA ALA A 916 30.33 31.49 9.06
C ALA A 916 29.08 30.61 9.27
N THR A 917 28.98 29.49 8.55
CA THR A 917 27.85 28.55 8.72
C THR A 917 27.88 27.86 10.09
N TYR A 918 29.07 27.50 10.58
CA TYR A 918 29.27 26.95 11.91
C TYR A 918 28.77 27.92 12.98
N GLN A 919 29.21 29.19 12.93
CA GLN A 919 28.79 30.21 13.89
C GLN A 919 27.29 30.50 13.80
N GLN A 920 26.72 30.58 12.58
CA GLN A 920 25.29 30.75 12.39
C GLN A 920 24.47 29.64 13.07
N ARG A 921 24.93 28.38 12.96
CA ARG A 921 24.27 27.23 13.57
C ARG A 921 24.44 27.22 15.09
N MET A 922 25.62 27.55 15.58
CA MET A 922 25.90 27.71 17.01
C MET A 922 25.01 28.79 17.64
N ASP A 923 24.91 29.96 17.00
CA ASP A 923 24.09 31.08 17.46
C ASP A 923 22.60 30.72 17.49
N ALA A 924 22.16 29.82 16.60
CA ALA A 924 20.81 29.27 16.56
C ALA A 924 20.56 28.13 17.56
N GLY A 925 21.55 27.72 18.36
CA GLY A 925 21.41 26.69 19.40
C GLY A 925 21.70 25.26 18.96
N VAL A 926 22.31 25.06 17.77
CA VAL A 926 22.76 23.73 17.33
C VAL A 926 23.99 23.28 18.15
N PRO A 927 24.05 22.04 18.65
CA PRO A 927 25.22 21.53 19.37
C PRO A 927 26.52 21.61 18.54
N GLU A 928 27.64 21.92 19.19
CA GLU A 928 28.95 22.17 18.58
C GLU A 928 29.38 21.11 17.55
N GLU A 929 29.35 19.84 17.94
CA GLU A 929 29.75 18.74 17.06
C GLU A 929 28.87 18.66 15.81
N LEU A 930 27.55 18.81 15.98
CA LEU A 930 26.59 18.77 14.87
C LEU A 930 26.72 20.00 13.96
N ALA A 931 26.92 21.19 14.54
CA ALA A 931 27.15 22.42 13.79
C ALA A 931 28.41 22.30 12.93
N ALA A 932 29.51 21.77 13.49
CA ALA A 932 30.78 21.59 12.79
C ALA A 932 30.67 20.61 11.62
N VAL A 933 30.08 19.43 11.85
CA VAL A 933 29.91 18.39 10.82
C VAL A 933 28.99 18.86 9.70
N THR A 934 27.82 19.40 10.05
CA THR A 934 26.85 19.84 9.04
C THR A 934 27.40 21.04 8.26
N ALA A 935 28.14 21.98 8.88
CA ALA A 935 28.75 23.10 8.17
C ALA A 935 29.87 22.62 7.24
N GLY A 936 30.53 21.53 7.63
CA GLY A 936 31.59 20.86 6.89
C GLY A 936 31.11 19.89 5.81
N ALA A 937 29.81 19.60 5.69
CA ALA A 937 29.30 18.50 4.87
C ALA A 937 29.79 18.54 3.41
N ALA A 938 29.87 19.73 2.80
CA ALA A 938 30.39 19.88 1.44
C ALA A 938 31.87 19.53 1.29
N ASN A 939 32.68 19.82 2.33
CA ASN A 939 34.12 19.58 2.38
C ASN A 939 34.43 18.13 2.80
N LEU A 940 33.58 17.52 3.63
CA LEU A 940 33.72 16.13 4.07
C LEU A 940 33.65 15.13 2.90
N TYR A 941 33.00 15.49 1.80
CA TYR A 941 33.04 14.69 0.58
C TYR A 941 34.49 14.45 0.09
N SER A 942 35.36 15.45 0.21
CA SER A 942 36.77 15.37 -0.20
C SER A 942 37.56 14.36 0.61
N ALA A 943 37.06 13.95 1.79
CA ALA A 943 37.69 12.90 2.60
C ALA A 943 37.87 11.59 1.82
N LEU A 944 36.94 11.24 0.91
CA LEU A 944 37.07 10.03 0.08
C LEU A 944 38.32 10.09 -0.81
N GLY A 945 38.56 11.27 -1.42
CA GLY A 945 39.74 11.50 -2.25
C GLY A 945 41.04 11.54 -1.44
N ILE A 946 41.00 12.15 -0.25
CA ILE A 946 42.13 12.24 0.68
C ILE A 946 42.56 10.85 1.17
N ILE A 947 41.59 9.99 1.53
CA ILE A 947 41.87 8.63 2.00
C ILE A 947 42.55 7.81 0.90
N GLU A 948 42.04 7.87 -0.34
CA GLU A 948 42.70 7.22 -1.48
C GLU A 948 44.10 7.79 -1.76
N ALA A 949 44.31 9.10 -1.61
CA ALA A 949 45.63 9.70 -1.77
C ALA A 949 46.60 9.27 -0.66
N ALA A 950 46.14 9.11 0.57
CA ALA A 950 46.93 8.60 1.69
C ALA A 950 47.39 7.16 1.40
N ASP A 951 46.50 6.31 0.89
CA ASP A 951 46.84 4.93 0.53
C ASP A 951 47.82 4.85 -0.65
N LEU A 952 47.71 5.74 -1.64
CA LEU A 952 48.63 5.79 -2.78
C LEU A 952 50.02 6.31 -2.43
N THR A 953 50.11 7.23 -1.46
CA THR A 953 51.38 7.87 -1.06
C THR A 953 52.03 7.19 0.15
N GLY A 954 51.28 6.39 0.91
CA GLY A 954 51.72 5.81 2.18
C GLY A 954 51.89 6.83 3.32
N ARG A 955 51.48 8.09 3.12
CA ARG A 955 51.64 9.19 4.09
C ARG A 955 50.50 9.22 5.12
N PRO A 956 50.71 9.77 6.34
CA PRO A 956 49.65 9.95 7.32
C PRO A 956 48.50 10.81 6.81
N ILE A 957 47.25 10.42 7.12
CA ILE A 957 46.04 11.06 6.60
C ILE A 957 45.96 12.57 6.90
N ASP A 958 46.45 13.00 8.07
CA ASP A 958 46.46 14.42 8.45
C ASP A 958 47.37 15.24 7.53
N GLN A 959 48.53 14.70 7.14
CA GLN A 959 49.46 15.36 6.21
C GLN A 959 48.85 15.44 4.81
N VAL A 960 48.20 14.38 4.35
CA VAL A 960 47.53 14.36 3.04
C VAL A 960 46.34 15.32 3.00
N ALA A 961 45.55 15.38 4.07
CA ALA A 961 44.44 16.32 4.18
C ALA A 961 44.94 17.78 4.14
N GLN A 962 46.02 18.09 4.87
CA GLN A 962 46.63 19.41 4.86
C GLN A 962 47.10 19.79 3.44
N ALA A 963 47.86 18.92 2.78
CA ALA A 963 48.30 19.13 1.40
C ALA A 963 47.13 19.31 0.43
N TYR A 964 46.07 18.51 0.57
CA TYR A 964 44.88 18.60 -0.29
C TYR A 964 44.19 19.96 -0.18
N PHE A 965 43.94 20.44 1.05
CA PHE A 965 43.25 21.71 1.28
C PHE A 965 44.12 22.92 0.94
N GLU A 966 45.42 22.84 1.23
CA GLU A 966 46.40 23.87 0.89
C GLU A 966 46.48 24.05 -0.62
N MET A 967 46.62 22.96 -1.37
CA MET A 967 46.60 22.98 -2.84
C MET A 967 45.29 23.51 -3.42
N GLY A 968 44.16 23.16 -2.80
CA GLY A 968 42.84 23.65 -3.21
C GLY A 968 42.72 25.17 -3.11
N GLU A 969 43.34 25.78 -2.11
CA GLU A 969 43.38 27.23 -1.95
C GLU A 969 44.46 27.88 -2.83
N HIS A 970 45.68 27.33 -2.86
CA HIS A 970 46.81 27.87 -3.64
C HIS A 970 46.47 27.98 -5.13
N LEU A 971 45.82 26.95 -5.69
CA LEU A 971 45.37 26.93 -7.09
C LEU A 971 43.98 27.52 -7.30
N SER A 972 43.35 28.14 -6.29
CA SER A 972 41.98 28.67 -6.36
C SER A 972 40.92 27.65 -6.81
N LEU A 973 41.13 26.35 -6.55
CA LEU A 973 40.19 25.28 -6.94
C LEU A 973 38.87 25.41 -6.18
N ASN A 974 38.92 25.88 -4.93
CA ASN A 974 37.73 26.16 -4.12
C ASN A 974 36.79 27.18 -4.81
N TRP A 975 37.36 28.25 -5.37
CA TRP A 975 36.62 29.26 -6.12
C TRP A 975 36.09 28.67 -7.43
N PHE A 976 36.92 27.93 -8.18
CA PHE A 976 36.52 27.33 -9.44
C PHE A 976 35.36 26.34 -9.25
N MET A 977 35.41 25.50 -8.21
CA MET A 977 34.33 24.60 -7.83
C MET A 977 33.02 25.34 -7.53
N GLN A 978 33.07 26.54 -6.93
CA GLN A 978 31.87 27.36 -6.74
C GLN A 978 31.27 27.80 -8.07
N GLN A 979 32.10 28.18 -9.05
CA GLN A 979 31.61 28.51 -10.39
C GLN A 979 30.95 27.30 -11.06
N VAL A 980 31.54 26.10 -10.94
CA VAL A 980 30.92 24.87 -11.43
C VAL A 980 29.56 24.61 -10.77
N ASN A 981 29.45 24.81 -9.45
CA ASN A 981 28.19 24.64 -8.73
C ASN A 981 27.14 25.71 -9.09
N ALA A 982 27.58 26.93 -9.41
CA ALA A 982 26.73 28.05 -9.79
C ALA A 982 26.21 27.98 -11.24
N LEU A 983 26.76 27.08 -12.08
CA LEU A 983 26.25 26.85 -13.42
C LEU A 983 24.76 26.48 -13.37
N ALA A 984 23.92 27.31 -13.98
CA ALA A 984 22.49 27.04 -14.13
C ALA A 984 22.30 25.82 -15.03
N SER A 985 21.63 24.77 -14.51
CA SER A 985 21.28 23.58 -15.27
C SER A 985 19.80 23.67 -15.64
N VAL A 986 19.50 24.14 -16.84
CA VAL A 986 18.13 24.27 -17.37
C VAL A 986 17.69 22.94 -17.97
N THR A 987 18.63 22.17 -18.53
CA THR A 987 18.38 20.86 -19.12
C THR A 987 19.02 19.73 -18.30
N HIS A 988 18.51 18.52 -18.52
CA HIS A 988 19.09 17.31 -17.94
C HIS A 988 20.55 17.07 -18.35
N TRP A 989 20.90 17.38 -19.60
CA TRP A 989 22.27 17.23 -20.10
C TRP A 989 23.23 18.20 -19.42
N GLU A 990 22.81 19.43 -19.17
CA GLU A 990 23.58 20.41 -18.40
C GLU A 990 23.76 19.96 -16.94
N ALA A 991 22.74 19.35 -16.33
CA ALA A 991 22.87 18.78 -14.99
C ALA A 991 23.92 17.65 -14.94
N LEU A 992 23.92 16.75 -15.92
CA LEU A 992 24.90 15.66 -16.03
C LEU A 992 26.33 16.17 -16.35
N ALA A 993 26.44 17.18 -17.21
CA ALA A 993 27.70 17.84 -17.51
C ALA A 993 28.30 18.47 -16.26
N ARG A 994 27.48 19.17 -15.47
CA ARG A 994 27.92 19.78 -14.20
C ARG A 994 28.40 18.72 -13.20
N GLU A 995 27.71 17.59 -13.10
CA GLU A 995 28.17 16.47 -12.27
C GLU A 995 29.53 15.92 -12.73
N THR A 996 29.71 15.75 -14.04
CA THR A 996 30.97 15.26 -14.61
C THR A 996 32.13 16.23 -14.35
N MET A 997 31.90 17.54 -14.55
CA MET A 997 32.88 18.59 -14.27
C MET A 997 33.35 18.62 -12.81
N ARG A 998 32.43 18.34 -11.87
CA ARG A 998 32.76 18.23 -10.44
C ARG A 998 33.64 17.00 -10.19
N ASP A 999 33.25 15.85 -10.73
CA ASP A 999 34.00 14.60 -10.59
C ASP A 999 35.42 14.74 -11.17
N ASP A 1000 35.57 15.43 -12.30
CA ASP A 1000 36.86 15.70 -12.94
C ASP A 1000 37.74 16.62 -12.07
N LEU A 1001 37.16 17.70 -11.52
CA LEU A 1001 37.88 18.60 -10.62
C LEU A 1001 38.37 17.89 -9.36
N ASP A 1002 37.49 17.11 -8.72
CA ASP A 1002 37.81 16.35 -7.50
C ASP A 1002 38.92 15.31 -7.80
N TRP A 1003 38.88 14.65 -8.96
CA TRP A 1003 39.94 13.72 -9.39
C TRP A 1003 41.28 14.43 -9.65
N GLN A 1004 41.25 15.59 -10.32
CA GLN A 1004 42.44 16.37 -10.66
C GLN A 1004 43.12 16.92 -9.39
N GLN A 1005 42.36 17.44 -8.43
CA GLN A 1005 42.91 17.89 -7.14
C GLN A 1005 43.57 16.74 -6.38
N ARG A 1006 42.96 15.54 -6.36
CA ARG A 1006 43.57 14.35 -5.77
C ARG A 1006 44.87 13.97 -6.49
N ALA A 1007 44.87 13.97 -7.82
CA ALA A 1007 46.04 13.64 -8.62
C ALA A 1007 47.23 14.60 -8.36
N LEU A 1008 46.95 15.90 -8.26
CA LEU A 1008 47.93 16.92 -7.89
C LEU A 1008 48.49 16.68 -6.48
N THR A 1009 47.61 16.41 -5.51
CA THR A 1009 47.99 16.12 -4.12
C THR A 1009 48.93 14.91 -4.05
N VAL A 1010 48.62 13.83 -4.76
CA VAL A 1010 49.48 12.63 -4.83
C VAL A 1010 50.82 12.94 -5.48
N GLY A 1011 50.83 13.70 -6.59
CA GLY A 1011 52.05 14.08 -7.29
C GLY A 1011 53.03 14.84 -6.39
N ILE A 1012 52.52 15.84 -5.65
CA ILE A 1012 53.31 16.66 -4.74
C ILE A 1012 53.85 15.83 -3.57
N LEU A 1013 53.02 15.01 -2.93
CA LEU A 1013 53.43 14.20 -1.78
C LEU A 1013 54.42 13.09 -2.15
N ASN A 1014 54.34 12.55 -3.35
CA ASN A 1014 55.33 11.60 -3.87
C ASN A 1014 56.65 12.28 -4.22
N GLY A 1015 56.60 13.55 -4.64
CA GLY A 1015 57.78 14.39 -4.84
C GLY A 1015 58.39 14.91 -3.54
N GLN A 1016 57.74 14.74 -2.38
CA GLN A 1016 58.21 15.26 -1.09
C GLN A 1016 59.39 14.44 -0.55
N LEU A 1017 60.50 15.13 -0.22
CA LEU A 1017 61.65 14.51 0.42
C LEU A 1017 61.38 14.26 1.92
N ASP A 1018 62.00 13.24 2.50
CA ASP A 1018 61.64 12.70 3.84
C ASP A 1018 61.68 13.72 5.01
N ASP A 1019 62.43 14.83 4.87
CA ASP A 1019 62.57 15.89 5.89
C ASP A 1019 62.08 17.28 5.42
N GLU A 1020 61.44 17.38 4.25
CA GLU A 1020 61.04 18.66 3.67
C GLU A 1020 59.65 19.11 4.15
N PRO A 1021 59.49 20.34 4.67
CA PRO A 1021 58.17 20.92 4.96
C PRO A 1021 57.29 20.97 3.70
N LEU A 1022 55.98 20.80 3.89
CA LEU A 1022 55.00 20.81 2.78
C LEU A 1022 55.09 22.11 1.96
N GLU A 1023 55.25 23.26 2.61
CA GLU A 1023 55.38 24.58 1.97
C GLU A 1023 56.56 24.62 0.99
N GLN A 1024 57.73 24.09 1.38
CA GLN A 1024 58.92 24.02 0.52
C GLN A 1024 58.74 23.04 -0.64
N THR A 1025 58.01 21.94 -0.39
CA THR A 1025 57.67 20.96 -1.43
C THR A 1025 56.77 21.59 -2.49
N ILE A 1026 55.78 22.40 -2.07
CA ILE A 1026 54.89 23.13 -2.97
C ILE A 1026 55.70 24.16 -3.78
N GLU A 1027 56.57 24.95 -3.16
CA GLU A 1027 57.42 25.92 -3.86
C GLU A 1027 58.33 25.26 -4.93
N ARG A 1028 58.91 24.09 -4.64
CA ARG A 1028 59.69 23.33 -5.62
C ARG A 1028 58.80 22.85 -6.77
N TRP A 1029 57.68 22.22 -6.46
CA TRP A 1029 56.72 21.75 -7.46
C TRP A 1029 56.23 22.91 -8.35
N GLU A 1030 55.99 24.09 -7.78
CA GLU A 1030 55.60 25.28 -8.53
C GLU A 1030 56.69 25.74 -9.50
N SER A 1031 57.95 25.66 -9.09
CA SER A 1031 59.10 26.00 -9.93
C SER A 1031 59.29 25.00 -11.08
N GLU A 1032 59.05 23.71 -10.83
CA GLU A 1032 59.13 22.65 -11.85
C GLU A 1032 58.04 22.77 -12.92
N TYR A 1033 56.84 23.21 -12.53
CA TYR A 1033 55.67 23.31 -13.42
C TYR A 1033 55.19 24.74 -13.69
N GLU A 1034 56.07 25.74 -13.53
CA GLU A 1034 55.76 27.18 -13.64
C GLU A 1034 54.93 27.52 -14.89
N SER A 1035 55.29 26.95 -16.05
CA SER A 1035 54.58 27.20 -17.30
C SER A 1035 53.14 26.69 -17.30
N LEU A 1036 52.87 25.53 -16.72
CA LEU A 1036 51.52 24.93 -16.67
C LEU A 1036 50.66 25.64 -15.62
N ILE A 1037 51.25 26.00 -14.48
CA ILE A 1037 50.58 26.78 -13.44
C ILE A 1037 50.23 28.19 -13.94
N GLY A 1038 51.15 28.83 -14.67
CA GLY A 1038 50.90 30.12 -15.32
C GLY A 1038 49.71 30.07 -16.30
N ARG A 1039 49.60 29.01 -17.11
CA ARG A 1039 48.45 28.80 -18.00
C ARG A 1039 47.14 28.66 -17.21
N TRP A 1040 47.14 27.85 -16.14
CA TRP A 1040 45.99 27.71 -15.25
C TRP A 1040 45.56 29.04 -14.62
N GLN A 1041 46.51 29.81 -14.09
CA GLN A 1041 46.25 31.12 -13.49
C GLN A 1041 45.73 32.13 -14.51
N SER A 1042 46.28 32.17 -15.73
CA SER A 1042 45.75 33.00 -16.82
C SER A 1042 44.31 32.64 -17.15
N MET A 1043 44.00 31.35 -17.27
CA MET A 1043 42.63 30.89 -17.53
C MET A 1043 41.66 31.27 -16.40
N LEU A 1044 42.08 31.12 -15.14
CA LEU A 1044 41.28 31.56 -13.99
C LEU A 1044 41.04 33.08 -13.99
N ASN A 1045 42.04 33.89 -14.36
CA ASN A 1045 41.88 35.33 -14.43
C ASN A 1045 40.89 35.75 -15.52
N GLU A 1046 40.90 35.07 -16.67
CA GLU A 1046 39.89 35.26 -17.72
C GLU A 1046 38.48 34.89 -17.25
N LEU A 1047 38.34 33.77 -16.52
CA LEU A 1047 37.05 33.38 -15.93
C LEU A 1047 36.57 34.41 -14.89
N LYS A 1048 37.45 34.91 -14.03
CA LYS A 1048 37.14 35.94 -13.01
C LYS A 1048 36.77 37.28 -13.64
N ALA A 1049 37.30 37.59 -14.83
CA ALA A 1049 36.99 38.80 -15.59
C ALA A 1049 35.68 38.70 -16.40
N THR A 1050 35.06 37.52 -16.49
CA THR A 1050 33.84 37.29 -17.26
C THR A 1050 32.61 37.36 -16.35
N ASP A 1051 31.60 38.14 -16.73
CA ASP A 1051 30.38 38.32 -15.92
C ASP A 1051 29.51 37.06 -15.83
N THR A 1052 29.54 36.19 -16.84
CA THR A 1052 28.78 34.93 -16.88
C THR A 1052 29.64 33.77 -17.35
N VAL A 1053 29.93 32.84 -16.43
CA VAL A 1053 30.68 31.62 -16.74
C VAL A 1053 29.74 30.57 -17.33
N GLY A 1054 30.04 30.10 -18.55
CA GLY A 1054 29.27 29.05 -19.22
C GLY A 1054 29.95 27.68 -19.18
N PHE A 1055 29.19 26.62 -19.44
CA PHE A 1055 29.70 25.23 -19.53
C PHE A 1055 30.95 25.08 -20.42
N PRO A 1056 31.03 25.65 -21.65
CA PRO A 1056 32.21 25.50 -22.49
C PRO A 1056 33.49 26.07 -21.86
N MET A 1057 33.39 27.19 -21.14
CA MET A 1057 34.53 27.83 -20.49
C MET A 1057 35.08 26.95 -19.36
N VAL A 1058 34.18 26.36 -18.56
CA VAL A 1058 34.53 25.42 -17.50
C VAL A 1058 35.18 24.16 -18.07
N SER A 1059 34.67 23.61 -19.17
CA SER A 1059 35.28 22.45 -19.84
C SER A 1059 36.71 22.72 -20.31
N VAL A 1060 36.99 23.91 -20.85
CA VAL A 1060 38.34 24.30 -21.27
C VAL A 1060 39.27 24.45 -20.06
N ALA A 1061 38.82 25.13 -19.01
CA ALA A 1061 39.61 25.30 -17.79
C ALA A 1061 39.94 23.95 -17.11
N LEU A 1062 38.98 23.02 -17.04
CA LEU A 1062 39.23 21.66 -16.54
C LEU A 1062 40.26 20.89 -17.37
N ARG A 1063 40.38 21.19 -18.67
CA ARG A 1063 41.39 20.56 -19.53
C ARG A 1063 42.79 21.10 -19.25
N GLU A 1064 42.93 22.40 -19.01
CA GLU A 1064 44.22 22.99 -18.59
C GLU A 1064 44.67 22.44 -17.23
N LEU A 1065 43.74 22.28 -16.28
CA LEU A 1065 44.02 21.67 -14.98
C LEU A 1065 44.34 20.17 -15.10
N LEU A 1066 43.73 19.46 -16.05
CA LEU A 1066 44.04 18.07 -16.35
C LEU A 1066 45.50 17.89 -16.79
N ASP A 1067 45.99 18.75 -17.69
CA ASP A 1067 47.37 18.69 -18.18
C ASP A 1067 48.38 18.88 -17.03
N LEU A 1068 48.10 19.84 -16.12
CA LEU A 1068 48.90 20.05 -14.91
C LEU A 1068 48.86 18.83 -13.97
N ALA A 1069 47.68 18.25 -13.75
CA ALA A 1069 47.48 17.07 -12.90
C ALA A 1069 48.18 15.82 -13.45
N GLN A 1070 48.17 15.63 -14.77
CA GLN A 1070 48.89 14.53 -15.42
C GLN A 1070 50.40 14.72 -15.34
N ALA A 1071 50.91 15.91 -15.64
CA ALA A 1071 52.33 16.23 -15.56
C ALA A 1071 52.90 15.98 -14.15
N SER A 1072 52.15 16.38 -13.11
CA SER A 1072 52.52 16.20 -11.70
C SER A 1072 52.56 14.74 -11.24
N ARG A 1073 51.86 13.83 -11.91
CA ARG A 1073 51.88 12.39 -11.59
C ARG A 1073 53.05 11.64 -12.22
N HIS A 1074 53.65 12.18 -13.28
CA HIS A 1074 54.69 11.50 -14.06
C HIS A 1074 56.11 11.70 -13.51
N THR A 1075 56.28 12.50 -12.46
CA THR A 1075 57.58 12.90 -11.89
C THR A 1075 58.30 11.80 -11.12
N THR A 1076 57.67 10.65 -10.85
CA THR A 1076 58.27 9.53 -10.08
C THR A 1076 58.90 8.43 -10.94
N ALA A 1077 59.62 8.75 -12.03
CA ALA A 1077 60.29 7.70 -12.81
C ALA A 1077 61.67 8.05 -13.40
N VAL A 1078 62.26 9.22 -13.11
CA VAL A 1078 63.48 9.66 -13.82
C VAL A 1078 64.78 9.59 -12.98
N ASP A 1079 64.72 9.31 -11.68
CA ASP A 1079 65.94 9.30 -10.85
C ASP A 1079 66.52 7.90 -10.52
N ASP A 1080 65.94 6.81 -11.03
CA ASP A 1080 66.52 5.45 -10.85
C ASP A 1080 67.54 5.05 -11.94
N GLU A 1081 67.85 5.92 -12.91
CA GLU A 1081 68.89 5.66 -13.93
C GLU A 1081 70.14 6.54 -13.85
N LEU A 1082 70.24 7.47 -12.89
CA LEU A 1082 71.44 8.29 -12.71
C LEU A 1082 71.73 8.63 -11.23
N GLN A 1083 71.94 7.63 -10.36
CA GLN A 1083 72.94 7.70 -9.29
C GLN A 1083 73.34 6.34 -8.69
#